data_AF-A0A1G4KNJ4-F1
#
_entry.id   AF-A0A1G4KNJ4-F1
#
_cell.length_a   1.000
_cell.length_b   1.000
_cell.length_c   1.000
_cell.angle_alpha   90.00
_cell.angle_beta   90.00
_cell.angle_gamma   90.00
#
_symmetry.space_group_name_H-M   'P 1'
#
loop_
_entity.id
_entity.type
_entity.pdbx_description
1 polymer ?
#
loop_
_entity_poly.entity_id
_entity_poly.type
_entity_poly.pdbx_seq_one_letter_code
_entity_poly.pdbx_strand_id
1 'polypeptide(L)'
;MTESPGTPNGREAGINYEFTPIGYVNEGKENSPGAGLDRESRKRLSHNESIQSPGLDEYEPRKRTRKRDDTLNSTRIFNDSSFDDTLPSQAGIPSLRKNRANEMQNGEGHGENAGASNPLKEQQDSLYKLNLENYNLRVKCNSLLKFLNNVTDEGELKKNLAIIDELQDWKSKYQKLATSYRALQLKIDQIDGKDPEASKEKTKLNKAQLKELEIKLNEYRNSVNNSKQIISKLEDRLRVTSDGSDAKNEQFESKTRTLRQEIGTLESTIAERENTIKEHEIKIKELGVRLEEQKRAREELELKTEEQVRNIEKIETKLSQSEKKIQELQKELERTKDELDYVSRGIDTNDEGAKLQINQLNAANSELKEENAQIVADNRQYQGQVETLKTKSNDLVKEIKARDNKVRALDKELRDLQQQHVKTGKALEEGKSQSSELKALTIEIQQLMKEKASLERDNDSLRERIVTQATRSPALKGNVRKTLEKDSEIEKLRSRIQELENKLDLAKKAANTLHQNHRLEMEQLKAQLESSNVEPLLVQRKLDKQVSILNLELESLRETKDREISLLENKIRLLKQENEELSQHSDSQAGSLQRKALEKQKEIDELVQRCSDLSMEKLRLSKELGQVQESEVDKKRELSKLASRLEYVTKEFVKYRELGSDSDSHNSKLSIKWEEKYRTMRQKLLDELKMLQDENLALEKRMLESKQHIPRSATPDLGRLSLQDQVDYYKLRYNHEVVHNNDLKVMNGYLNRVLRASSRHVRLDIIKLENEALADIWPDFPYRGRLRFKTVALMVLAAVRFQRAALKLRWDAQRINYLRQKIVLDQDRVTW
;
A
#
# COMPACT_ATOMS: atom_id res chain seq x y z
N MET A 1 15.96 -53.59 -41.39
CA MET A 1 17.21 -53.88 -40.66
C MET A 1 17.69 -52.55 -40.07
N THR A 2 17.80 -52.38 -38.76
CA THR A 2 17.40 -53.24 -37.62
C THR A 2 16.13 -52.69 -36.93
N GLU A 3 15.65 -53.37 -35.88
CA GLU A 3 14.28 -53.20 -35.34
C GLU A 3 14.23 -52.55 -33.93
N SER A 4 13.01 -52.29 -33.46
CA SER A 4 12.66 -51.71 -32.15
C SER A 4 13.01 -52.66 -30.97
N PRO A 5 13.17 -52.16 -29.73
CA PRO A 5 12.03 -51.83 -28.83
C PRO A 5 12.22 -50.48 -28.10
N GLY A 6 11.29 -49.94 -27.29
CA GLY A 6 9.97 -50.43 -26.84
C GLY A 6 9.77 -50.10 -25.35
N THR A 7 8.66 -49.45 -24.98
CA THR A 7 8.42 -48.92 -23.62
C THR A 7 7.86 -49.94 -22.63
N PRO A 8 8.32 -49.95 -21.37
CA PRO A 8 7.56 -50.48 -20.24
C PRO A 8 6.91 -49.36 -19.40
N ASN A 9 5.62 -49.50 -19.10
CA ASN A 9 4.99 -48.80 -17.97
C ASN A 9 5.40 -49.50 -16.66
N GLY A 10 5.74 -48.74 -15.62
CA GLY A 10 6.02 -49.28 -14.29
C GLY A 10 5.54 -48.32 -13.20
N ARG A 11 4.54 -48.74 -12.42
CA ARG A 11 4.16 -48.08 -11.16
C ARG A 11 4.92 -48.76 -10.02
N GLU A 12 5.72 -48.01 -9.28
CA GLU A 12 6.00 -48.16 -7.84
C GLU A 12 6.89 -46.96 -7.45
N ALA A 13 6.49 -46.08 -6.52
CA ALA A 13 6.28 -46.25 -5.07
C ALA A 13 7.57 -46.00 -4.27
N GLY A 14 7.77 -44.73 -3.88
CA GLY A 14 8.66 -44.33 -2.77
C GLY A 14 10.12 -44.08 -3.11
N ILE A 15 10.58 -42.83 -2.88
CA ILE A 15 11.39 -42.45 -1.71
C ILE A 15 11.75 -40.96 -1.87
N ASN A 16 11.46 -40.16 -0.85
CA ASN A 16 11.88 -38.75 -0.80
C ASN A 16 13.35 -38.68 -0.35
N TYR A 17 14.17 -37.90 -1.04
CA TYR A 17 15.49 -37.48 -0.55
C TYR A 17 15.46 -35.98 -0.24
N GLU A 18 15.17 -35.65 1.02
CA GLU A 18 15.44 -34.32 1.58
C GLU A 18 16.90 -34.27 2.06
N PHE A 19 17.60 -33.17 1.79
CA PHE A 19 19.03 -33.01 2.11
C PHE A 19 19.26 -31.73 2.93
N THR A 20 19.26 -31.87 4.25
CA THR A 20 19.55 -30.79 5.20
C THR A 20 20.34 -31.33 6.40
N PRO A 21 21.66 -31.04 6.50
CA PRO A 21 22.48 -31.49 7.63
C PRO A 21 22.49 -30.47 8.77
N ILE A 22 21.87 -30.82 9.90
CA ILE A 22 22.24 -30.49 11.30
C ILE A 22 21.22 -31.21 12.19
N GLY A 23 21.67 -32.02 13.16
CA GLY A 23 20.78 -32.73 14.09
C GLY A 23 20.71 -32.05 15.47
N TYR A 24 19.78 -32.50 16.33
CA TYR A 24 20.12 -33.35 17.49
C TYR A 24 18.86 -33.79 18.28
N VAL A 25 18.75 -35.09 18.58
CA VAL A 25 18.09 -35.76 19.74
C VAL A 25 16.58 -35.51 20.04
N ASN A 26 15.78 -36.51 19.68
CA ASN A 26 14.83 -37.34 20.46
C ASN A 26 14.07 -36.86 21.73
N GLU A 27 12.99 -37.63 21.98
CA GLU A 27 12.15 -37.79 23.19
C GLU A 27 11.00 -36.77 23.40
N GLY A 28 9.73 -37.17 23.53
CA GLY A 28 9.11 -38.49 23.25
C GLY A 28 7.74 -38.70 23.92
N LYS A 29 6.86 -39.49 23.28
CA LYS A 29 5.58 -40.05 23.80
C LYS A 29 4.44 -39.03 24.07
N GLU A 30 3.14 -39.36 24.05
CA GLU A 30 2.36 -40.48 23.47
C GLU A 30 0.85 -40.05 23.33
N ASN A 31 -0.01 -40.94 22.81
CA ASN A 31 -1.49 -40.90 22.84
C ASN A 31 -2.27 -40.03 21.83
N SER A 32 -2.44 -40.58 20.63
CA SER A 32 -3.67 -40.53 19.81
C SER A 32 -4.80 -41.38 20.47
N PRO A 33 -5.97 -41.64 19.84
CA PRO A 33 -6.79 -40.86 18.87
C PRO A 33 -8.30 -40.85 19.25
N GLY A 34 -9.20 -40.28 18.41
CA GLY A 34 -10.60 -40.76 18.37
C GLY A 34 -11.68 -39.82 17.82
N ALA A 35 -12.35 -40.26 16.74
CA ALA A 35 -13.66 -39.81 16.18
C ALA A 35 -13.86 -38.32 15.82
N GLY A 36 -14.64 -37.95 14.78
CA GLY A 36 -15.28 -38.74 13.72
C GLY A 36 -16.81 -38.61 13.71
N LEU A 37 -17.35 -38.07 12.59
CA LEU A 37 -18.79 -37.86 12.30
C LEU A 37 -19.45 -36.74 13.18
N ASP A 38 -20.55 -36.09 12.79
CA ASP A 38 -21.46 -36.36 11.66
C ASP A 38 -22.11 -35.11 11.03
N ARG A 39 -22.88 -35.34 9.95
CA ARG A 39 -23.94 -34.52 9.31
C ARG A 39 -25.15 -34.30 10.27
N GLU A 40 -26.19 -33.48 10.00
CA GLU A 40 -26.60 -32.70 8.83
C GLU A 40 -27.59 -31.54 9.15
N SER A 41 -27.47 -30.43 8.41
CA SER A 41 -28.59 -29.73 7.73
C SER A 41 -29.46 -28.62 8.38
N ARG A 42 -29.93 -27.75 7.46
CA ARG A 42 -31.27 -27.11 7.32
C ARG A 42 -31.59 -25.73 7.93
N LYS A 43 -31.77 -24.79 6.96
CA LYS A 43 -32.52 -23.51 6.92
C LYS A 43 -31.71 -22.28 7.37
N ARG A 44 -31.49 -21.24 6.54
CA ARG A 44 -32.42 -20.36 5.76
C ARG A 44 -33.36 -19.55 6.69
N LEU A 45 -33.56 -18.24 6.53
CA LEU A 45 -32.92 -17.19 5.69
C LEU A 45 -33.45 -15.82 6.20
N SER A 46 -32.89 -14.70 5.69
CA SER A 46 -33.37 -13.30 5.83
C SER A 46 -32.94 -12.51 7.08
N HIS A 47 -32.72 -11.19 7.06
CA HIS A 47 -32.15 -10.27 6.04
C HIS A 47 -31.95 -8.89 6.73
N ASN A 48 -30.89 -8.17 6.35
CA ASN A 48 -30.67 -6.73 6.47
C ASN A 48 -30.67 -5.98 7.82
N GLU A 49 -29.47 -5.43 8.07
CA GLU A 49 -29.17 -4.00 8.30
C GLU A 49 -29.40 -3.39 9.69
N SER A 50 -28.59 -2.38 9.96
CA SER A 50 -28.29 -1.86 11.29
C SER A 50 -28.26 -0.33 11.29
N ILE A 51 -28.62 0.24 12.44
CA ILE A 51 -28.29 1.61 12.89
C ILE A 51 -28.91 2.77 12.07
N GLN A 52 -29.92 3.41 12.66
CA GLN A 52 -29.99 4.87 12.77
C GLN A 52 -30.49 5.28 14.18
N SER A 53 -29.92 6.36 14.71
CA SER A 53 -30.41 7.15 15.86
C SER A 53 -30.69 8.57 15.35
N PRO A 54 -31.60 9.39 15.95
CA PRO A 54 -31.23 10.23 17.12
C PRO A 54 -32.41 10.71 18.04
N GLY A 55 -32.12 11.56 19.05
CA GLY A 55 -33.08 12.30 19.92
C GLY A 55 -33.11 11.78 21.38
N LEU A 56 -32.97 12.58 22.46
CA LEU A 56 -33.68 13.80 22.93
C LEU A 56 -35.15 13.50 23.34
N ASP A 57 -35.67 13.80 24.55
CA ASP A 57 -35.20 14.62 25.69
C ASP A 57 -35.72 14.13 27.08
N GLU A 58 -35.12 14.66 28.16
CA GLU A 58 -35.53 14.84 29.59
C GLU A 58 -36.51 13.92 30.39
N TYR A 59 -36.43 14.09 31.73
CA TYR A 59 -37.31 13.68 32.85
C TYR A 59 -37.03 12.38 33.65
N GLU A 60 -36.94 12.59 34.97
CA GLU A 60 -36.80 11.65 36.09
C GLU A 60 -38.13 10.94 36.49
N PRO A 61 -38.20 10.11 37.57
CA PRO A 61 -37.36 8.96 37.94
C PRO A 61 -38.21 7.73 38.41
N ARG A 62 -37.59 6.56 38.67
CA ARG A 62 -37.75 5.73 39.93
C ARG A 62 -37.14 4.31 39.86
N LYS A 63 -36.33 3.99 40.90
CA LYS A 63 -36.34 2.78 41.77
C LYS A 63 -36.90 1.47 41.15
N ARG A 64 -36.19 0.31 41.15
CA ARG A 64 -35.74 -0.44 42.37
C ARG A 64 -34.87 -1.69 42.03
N THR A 65 -33.84 -2.00 42.86
CA THR A 65 -33.34 -3.35 43.35
C THR A 65 -33.32 -4.60 42.42
N ARG A 66 -32.31 -5.51 42.36
CA ARG A 66 -31.22 -6.07 43.25
C ARG A 66 -30.23 -6.88 42.34
N LYS A 67 -29.11 -7.53 42.73
CA LYS A 67 -28.29 -7.65 43.98
C LYS A 67 -27.17 -6.55 43.98
N ARG A 68 -25.86 -6.62 44.33
CA ARG A 68 -24.83 -7.61 44.83
C ARG A 68 -24.47 -8.81 43.90
N ASP A 69 -23.51 -9.71 44.15
CA ASP A 69 -22.46 -9.95 45.19
C ASP A 69 -21.05 -9.64 44.60
N ASP A 70 -19.89 -9.79 45.26
CA ASP A 70 -19.35 -9.39 46.59
C ASP A 70 -17.81 -9.66 46.53
N THR A 71 -17.06 -9.55 47.64
CA THR A 71 -15.57 -9.70 47.78
C THR A 71 -14.74 -8.47 47.30
N LEU A 72 -13.64 -8.06 47.96
CA LEU A 72 -13.01 -8.53 49.21
C LEU A 72 -12.23 -7.39 49.93
N ASN A 73 -11.62 -7.72 51.08
CA ASN A 73 -10.65 -6.95 51.88
C ASN A 73 -11.12 -5.69 52.63
N SER A 74 -11.61 -5.91 53.85
CA SER A 74 -11.21 -5.07 55.00
C SER A 74 -10.91 -5.96 56.22
N THR A 75 -9.63 -6.22 56.48
CA THR A 75 -9.14 -6.90 57.69
C THR A 75 -8.48 -5.90 58.61
N ARG A 76 -9.11 -5.66 59.77
CA ARG A 76 -8.56 -4.86 60.87
C ARG A 76 -8.93 -5.57 62.18
N ILE A 77 -8.15 -5.29 63.23
CA ILE A 77 -8.32 -5.60 64.67
C ILE A 77 -7.22 -6.53 65.23
N PHE A 78 -6.66 -6.06 66.37
CA PHE A 78 -5.91 -6.72 67.46
C PHE A 78 -4.36 -6.70 67.54
N ASN A 79 -3.97 -6.25 68.74
CA ASN A 79 -2.85 -6.62 69.61
C ASN A 79 -1.41 -6.19 69.27
N ASP A 80 -0.98 -5.11 69.92
CA ASP A 80 -0.30 -5.18 71.23
C ASP A 80 0.46 -6.47 71.56
N SER A 81 1.77 -6.36 71.76
CA SER A 81 2.33 -6.49 73.12
C SER A 81 3.72 -5.87 73.18
N SER A 82 4.02 -5.17 74.27
CA SER A 82 5.30 -4.51 74.52
C SER A 82 6.11 -5.24 75.60
N PHE A 83 7.42 -5.06 75.54
CA PHE A 83 8.42 -5.28 76.60
C PHE A 83 8.68 -6.72 77.09
N ASP A 84 9.98 -7.02 77.07
CA ASP A 84 10.67 -8.12 77.76
C ASP A 84 11.42 -7.50 78.94
N ASP A 85 11.18 -7.95 80.18
CA ASP A 85 12.23 -7.98 81.22
C ASP A 85 11.85 -8.78 82.49
N THR A 86 12.83 -9.52 83.01
CA THR A 86 12.95 -10.09 84.38
C THR A 86 11.88 -11.05 84.98
N LEU A 87 12.32 -12.29 85.17
CA LEU A 87 11.93 -13.24 86.24
C LEU A 87 12.45 -12.75 87.63
N PRO A 88 12.03 -13.26 88.84
CA PRO A 88 11.89 -14.71 89.11
C PRO A 88 10.96 -15.25 90.24
N SER A 89 10.75 -16.58 90.16
CA SER A 89 10.62 -17.58 91.24
C SER A 89 9.40 -17.60 92.19
N GLN A 90 8.61 -18.70 92.13
CA GLN A 90 8.44 -19.76 93.15
C GLN A 90 7.33 -20.75 92.67
N ALA A 91 7.66 -22.00 92.34
CA ALA A 91 7.59 -23.21 93.18
C ALA A 91 6.16 -23.81 93.35
N GLY A 92 5.92 -25.07 92.92
CA GLY A 92 4.59 -25.72 93.05
C GLY A 92 4.33 -26.97 92.19
N ILE A 93 5.00 -28.09 92.49
CA ILE A 93 4.86 -29.43 91.87
C ILE A 93 3.85 -30.28 92.70
N PRO A 94 3.07 -31.28 92.20
CA PRO A 94 2.59 -31.56 90.82
C PRO A 94 1.24 -32.38 90.64
N SER A 95 0.83 -32.62 89.38
CA SER A 95 0.33 -33.91 88.83
C SER A 95 -1.11 -34.49 89.04
N LEU A 96 -1.41 -35.49 88.17
CA LEU A 96 -2.29 -36.69 88.32
C LEU A 96 -3.81 -36.66 88.00
N ARG A 97 -4.10 -36.97 86.71
CA ARG A 97 -4.83 -38.16 86.19
C ARG A 97 -6.34 -38.41 86.46
N LYS A 98 -6.91 -39.21 85.52
CA LYS A 98 -8.21 -39.93 85.46
C LYS A 98 -9.41 -39.05 85.10
N ASN A 99 -10.16 -39.31 84.03
CA ASN A 99 -10.82 -40.52 83.49
C ASN A 99 -12.22 -40.79 84.08
N ARG A 100 -13.27 -40.47 83.31
CA ARG A 100 -14.36 -41.37 82.84
C ARG A 100 -15.19 -40.59 81.79
N ALA A 101 -15.47 -41.13 80.60
CA ALA A 101 -16.43 -42.20 80.28
C ALA A 101 -17.87 -41.70 80.56
N ASN A 102 -18.65 -41.35 79.53
CA ASN A 102 -19.38 -42.21 78.57
C ASN A 102 -20.78 -42.53 79.08
N GLU A 103 -21.79 -42.09 78.32
CA GLU A 103 -22.92 -42.89 77.79
C GLU A 103 -23.71 -41.96 76.81
N MET A 104 -23.88 -42.36 75.53
CA MET A 104 -25.06 -43.03 74.94
C MET A 104 -26.32 -42.12 74.86
N GLN A 105 -27.13 -42.10 73.79
CA GLN A 105 -27.22 -42.85 72.52
C GLN A 105 -27.38 -41.85 71.33
N ASN A 106 -26.98 -42.17 70.08
CA ASN A 106 -27.71 -42.89 69.02
C ASN A 106 -29.22 -42.51 68.89
N GLY A 107 -29.75 -42.19 67.70
CA GLY A 107 -29.12 -42.06 66.38
C GLY A 107 -30.12 -41.71 65.26
N GLU A 108 -29.58 -41.58 64.04
CA GLU A 108 -30.15 -41.87 62.71
C GLU A 108 -31.59 -41.42 62.31
N GLY A 109 -31.71 -40.84 61.10
CA GLY A 109 -33.01 -40.57 60.46
C GLY A 109 -32.92 -39.71 59.20
N HIS A 110 -32.81 -40.32 58.01
CA HIS A 110 -33.04 -39.64 56.72
C HIS A 110 -34.55 -39.36 56.50
N GLY A 111 -34.92 -38.36 55.68
CA GLY A 111 -36.30 -38.25 55.20
C GLY A 111 -36.76 -36.88 54.70
N GLU A 112 -36.45 -36.61 53.44
CA GLU A 112 -36.96 -35.55 52.55
C GLU A 112 -38.40 -34.98 52.71
N ASN A 113 -38.57 -33.74 52.20
CA ASN A 113 -39.72 -33.24 51.43
C ASN A 113 -41.12 -33.07 52.08
N ALA A 114 -41.29 -32.01 52.90
CA ALA A 114 -42.48 -31.14 52.92
C ALA A 114 -42.12 -29.81 53.66
N GLY A 115 -42.77 -28.67 53.44
CA GLY A 115 -43.97 -28.40 52.63
C GLY A 115 -44.98 -27.56 53.40
N ALA A 116 -44.72 -26.25 53.51
CA ALA A 116 -45.57 -25.20 54.12
C ALA A 116 -45.69 -25.12 55.66
N SER A 117 -45.73 -23.85 56.12
CA SER A 117 -46.38 -23.32 57.34
C SER A 117 -46.21 -24.03 58.70
N ASN A 118 -45.40 -23.43 59.59
CA ASN A 118 -45.92 -23.08 60.93
C ASN A 118 -45.12 -21.95 61.65
N PRO A 119 -45.38 -20.65 61.35
CA PRO A 119 -44.68 -19.53 62.01
C PRO A 119 -44.96 -19.45 63.51
N LEU A 120 -46.07 -20.06 64.00
CA LEU A 120 -46.41 -20.08 65.42
C LEU A 120 -45.40 -20.91 66.23
N LYS A 121 -44.85 -21.98 65.65
CA LYS A 121 -43.86 -22.83 66.33
C LYS A 121 -42.50 -22.14 66.44
N GLU A 122 -42.06 -21.48 65.38
CA GLU A 122 -40.83 -20.67 65.38
C GLU A 122 -40.95 -19.48 66.37
N GLN A 123 -42.13 -18.87 66.48
CA GLN A 123 -42.42 -17.88 67.53
C GLN A 123 -42.45 -18.48 68.93
N GLN A 124 -42.97 -19.70 69.13
CA GLN A 124 -42.91 -20.40 70.42
C GLN A 124 -41.47 -20.74 70.81
N ASP A 125 -40.65 -21.29 69.91
CA ASP A 125 -39.25 -21.64 70.16
C ASP A 125 -38.41 -20.38 70.46
N SER A 126 -38.71 -19.26 69.76
CA SER A 126 -38.14 -17.94 70.04
C SER A 126 -38.55 -17.39 71.41
N LEU A 127 -39.84 -17.46 71.76
CA LEU A 127 -40.34 -17.08 73.09
C LEU A 127 -39.79 -17.99 74.20
N TYR A 128 -39.57 -19.27 73.93
CA TYR A 128 -38.99 -20.21 74.89
C TYR A 128 -37.52 -19.87 75.14
N LYS A 129 -36.74 -19.60 74.07
CA LYS A 129 -35.38 -19.04 74.18
C LYS A 129 -35.34 -17.74 74.97
N LEU A 130 -36.18 -16.76 74.61
CA LEU A 130 -36.25 -15.47 75.30
C LEU A 130 -36.64 -15.62 76.77
N ASN A 131 -37.53 -16.56 77.12
CA ASN A 131 -37.85 -16.86 78.52
C ASN A 131 -36.68 -17.56 79.24
N LEU A 132 -35.95 -18.46 78.58
CA LEU A 132 -34.75 -19.10 79.14
C LEU A 132 -33.64 -18.06 79.38
N GLU A 133 -33.48 -17.09 78.47
CA GLU A 133 -32.55 -15.98 78.59
C GLU A 133 -33.00 -14.97 79.67
N ASN A 134 -34.30 -14.65 79.76
CA ASN A 134 -34.84 -13.80 80.82
C ASN A 134 -34.69 -14.47 82.19
N TYR A 135 -34.90 -15.79 82.29
CA TYR A 135 -34.64 -16.57 83.50
C TYR A 135 -33.14 -16.57 83.86
N ASN A 136 -32.25 -16.84 82.89
CA ASN A 136 -30.81 -16.76 83.11
C ASN A 136 -30.34 -15.35 83.49
N LEU A 137 -30.94 -14.29 82.94
CA LEU A 137 -30.68 -12.91 83.34
C LEU A 137 -31.19 -12.63 84.75
N ARG A 138 -32.38 -13.11 85.14
CA ARG A 138 -32.88 -13.01 86.53
C ARG A 138 -32.00 -13.78 87.51
N VAL A 139 -31.48 -14.95 87.13
CA VAL A 139 -30.53 -15.73 87.94
C VAL A 139 -29.19 -15.00 88.04
N LYS A 140 -28.67 -14.42 86.94
CA LYS A 140 -27.46 -13.59 86.96
C LYS A 140 -27.63 -12.31 87.79
N CYS A 141 -28.77 -11.63 87.70
CA CYS A 141 -29.06 -10.44 88.50
C CYS A 141 -29.27 -10.78 89.98
N ASN A 142 -29.93 -11.90 90.33
CA ASN A 142 -29.99 -12.38 91.72
C ASN A 142 -28.62 -12.84 92.24
N SER A 143 -27.80 -13.44 91.38
CA SER A 143 -26.40 -13.78 91.71
C SER A 143 -25.62 -12.50 92.00
N LEU A 144 -25.70 -11.48 91.13
CA LEU A 144 -25.08 -10.17 91.33
C LEU A 144 -25.63 -9.42 92.55
N LEU A 145 -26.93 -9.46 92.85
CA LEU A 145 -27.47 -8.88 94.09
C LEU A 145 -26.95 -9.60 95.34
N LYS A 146 -26.89 -10.93 95.33
CA LYS A 146 -26.27 -11.70 96.43
C LYS A 146 -24.78 -11.40 96.54
N PHE A 147 -24.07 -11.25 95.42
CA PHE A 147 -22.66 -10.89 95.43
C PHE A 147 -22.44 -9.48 95.97
N LEU A 148 -23.26 -8.50 95.56
CA LEU A 148 -23.15 -7.12 96.02
C LEU A 148 -23.51 -6.97 97.50
N ASN A 149 -24.65 -7.51 97.96
CA ASN A 149 -25.02 -7.46 99.38
C ASN A 149 -24.00 -8.21 100.26
N ASN A 150 -23.49 -9.36 99.83
CA ASN A 150 -22.47 -10.06 100.62
C ASN A 150 -21.11 -9.31 100.61
N VAL A 151 -20.76 -8.61 99.53
CA VAL A 151 -19.50 -7.83 99.43
C VAL A 151 -19.57 -6.52 100.20
N THR A 152 -20.73 -5.87 100.33
CA THR A 152 -20.89 -4.76 101.29
C THR A 152 -20.81 -5.27 102.72
N ASP A 153 -21.59 -6.30 103.04
CA ASP A 153 -21.83 -6.66 104.44
C ASP A 153 -20.65 -7.43 105.03
N GLU A 154 -19.99 -8.35 104.32
CA GLU A 154 -18.79 -9.00 104.87
C GLU A 154 -17.62 -8.03 105.09
N GLY A 155 -17.51 -6.99 104.26
CA GLY A 155 -16.44 -6.00 104.34
C GLY A 155 -16.59 -5.05 105.53
N GLU A 156 -17.81 -4.62 105.83
CA GLU A 156 -18.09 -3.72 106.94
C GLU A 156 -18.37 -4.46 108.25
N LEU A 157 -19.04 -5.62 108.23
CA LEU A 157 -19.29 -6.41 109.43
C LEU A 157 -18.00 -7.00 110.01
N LYS A 158 -17.02 -7.42 109.19
CA LYS A 158 -15.68 -7.82 109.67
C LYS A 158 -14.92 -6.65 110.30
N LYS A 159 -15.02 -5.44 109.74
CA LYS A 159 -14.42 -4.22 110.35
C LYS A 159 -15.10 -3.87 111.66
N ASN A 160 -16.43 -3.91 111.73
CA ASN A 160 -17.18 -3.61 112.95
C ASN A 160 -16.94 -4.67 114.04
N LEU A 161 -16.82 -5.96 113.69
CA LEU A 161 -16.37 -7.01 114.61
C LEU A 161 -14.93 -6.76 115.10
N ALA A 162 -13.99 -6.46 114.21
CA ALA A 162 -12.61 -6.13 114.59
C ALA A 162 -12.54 -4.89 115.50
N ILE A 163 -13.36 -3.86 115.25
CA ILE A 163 -13.47 -2.66 116.11
C ILE A 163 -14.12 -2.99 117.46
N ILE A 164 -15.08 -3.92 117.52
CA ILE A 164 -15.67 -4.40 118.78
C ILE A 164 -14.64 -5.22 119.58
N ASP A 165 -13.89 -6.10 118.93
CA ASP A 165 -12.80 -6.86 119.57
C ASP A 165 -11.67 -5.94 120.03
N GLU A 166 -11.26 -4.97 119.21
CA GLU A 166 -10.32 -3.92 119.61
C GLU A 166 -10.86 -3.11 120.79
N LEU A 167 -12.14 -2.73 120.81
CA LEU A 167 -12.76 -2.03 121.96
C LEU A 167 -12.81 -2.91 123.20
N GLN A 168 -13.07 -4.22 123.06
CA GLN A 168 -13.03 -5.18 124.17
C GLN A 168 -11.60 -5.33 124.72
N ASP A 169 -10.61 -5.34 123.83
CA ASP A 169 -9.19 -5.45 124.17
C ASP A 169 -8.65 -4.13 124.75
N TRP A 170 -9.08 -2.97 124.25
CA TRP A 170 -8.82 -1.64 124.83
C TRP A 170 -9.49 -1.46 126.20
N LYS A 171 -10.72 -1.96 126.39
CA LYS A 171 -11.41 -2.01 127.69
C LYS A 171 -10.67 -2.93 128.67
N SER A 172 -10.15 -4.06 128.20
CA SER A 172 -9.32 -4.98 128.98
C SER A 172 -7.96 -4.38 129.34
N LYS A 173 -7.32 -3.68 128.40
CA LYS A 173 -6.09 -2.90 128.61
C LYS A 173 -6.32 -1.75 129.59
N TYR A 174 -7.44 -1.04 129.48
CA TYR A 174 -7.82 0.04 130.40
C TYR A 174 -8.12 -0.46 131.81
N GLN A 175 -8.80 -1.61 131.97
CA GLN A 175 -8.99 -2.23 133.28
C GLN A 175 -7.66 -2.69 133.91
N LYS A 176 -6.77 -3.31 133.12
CA LYS A 176 -5.40 -3.64 133.54
C LYS A 176 -4.58 -2.39 133.87
N LEU A 177 -4.77 -1.29 133.14
CA LEU A 177 -4.12 -0.01 133.40
C LEU A 177 -4.67 0.65 134.66
N ALA A 178 -5.97 0.60 134.92
CA ALA A 178 -6.58 1.16 136.12
C ALA A 178 -6.21 0.39 137.40
N THR A 179 -6.07 -0.94 137.33
CA THR A 179 -5.56 -1.74 138.45
C THR A 179 -4.06 -1.54 138.64
N SER A 180 -3.27 -1.49 137.56
CA SER A 180 -1.82 -1.22 137.67
C SER A 180 -1.55 0.22 138.12
N TYR A 181 -2.37 1.21 137.75
CA TYR A 181 -2.29 2.60 138.22
C TYR A 181 -2.62 2.70 139.70
N ARG A 182 -3.67 2.03 140.20
CA ARG A 182 -3.90 1.92 141.67
C ARG A 182 -2.72 1.27 142.39
N ALA A 183 -2.12 0.23 141.82
CA ALA A 183 -0.94 -0.43 142.39
C ALA A 183 0.34 0.43 142.28
N LEU A 184 0.42 1.36 141.31
CA LEU A 184 1.51 2.33 141.17
C LEU A 184 1.35 3.50 142.13
N GLN A 185 0.12 3.98 142.33
CA GLN A 185 -0.18 5.02 143.32
C GLN A 185 0.13 4.52 144.73
N LEU A 186 -0.34 3.32 145.09
CA LEU A 186 0.04 2.63 146.34
C LEU A 186 1.55 2.35 146.48
N LYS A 187 2.33 2.40 145.39
CA LYS A 187 3.80 2.32 145.43
C LYS A 187 4.46 3.70 145.54
N ILE A 188 3.89 4.74 144.96
CA ILE A 188 4.35 6.12 145.12
C ILE A 188 4.15 6.55 146.57
N ASP A 189 2.97 6.26 147.15
CA ASP A 189 2.65 6.43 148.57
C ASP A 189 3.61 5.65 149.52
N GLN A 190 4.37 4.67 148.99
CA GLN A 190 5.41 3.91 149.71
C GLN A 190 6.85 4.36 149.40
N ILE A 191 7.06 5.11 148.31
CA ILE A 191 8.39 5.55 147.84
C ILE A 191 8.73 6.95 148.38
N ASP A 192 7.74 7.84 148.49
CA ASP A 192 7.93 9.19 149.06
C ASP A 192 8.32 9.18 150.55
N GLY A 193 8.37 8.00 151.19
CA GLY A 193 8.76 7.81 152.58
C GLY A 193 10.23 7.46 152.86
N LYS A 194 11.13 7.28 151.87
CA LYS A 194 12.53 6.82 152.14
C LYS A 194 13.65 7.40 151.25
N ASP A 195 14.49 8.22 151.89
CA ASP A 195 15.92 8.59 151.67
C ASP A 195 16.53 8.76 150.25
N PRO A 196 17.19 9.91 149.95
CA PRO A 196 17.60 10.29 148.58
C PRO A 196 19.03 9.90 148.13
N GLU A 197 19.86 9.24 148.94
CA GLU A 197 21.30 9.05 148.63
C GLU A 197 21.58 8.20 147.36
N ALA A 198 20.73 7.21 147.05
CA ALA A 198 21.00 6.18 146.02
C ALA A 198 20.93 6.67 144.54
N SER A 199 20.67 7.96 144.29
CA SER A 199 20.40 8.48 142.94
C SER A 199 21.65 8.74 142.09
N LYS A 200 22.79 9.06 142.72
CA LYS A 200 23.92 9.75 142.05
C LYS A 200 24.69 8.89 141.04
N GLU A 201 24.85 7.58 141.27
CA GLU A 201 25.77 6.74 140.48
C GLU A 201 25.27 6.40 139.06
N LYS A 202 23.95 6.16 138.90
CA LYS A 202 23.35 5.74 137.61
C LYS A 202 23.53 6.76 136.49
N THR A 203 23.78 8.03 136.82
CA THR A 203 23.91 9.12 135.85
C THR A 203 25.17 9.05 134.97
N LYS A 204 26.25 8.41 135.44
CA LYS A 204 27.54 8.40 134.73
C LYS A 204 27.55 7.42 133.54
N LEU A 205 26.91 6.26 133.67
CA LEU A 205 26.94 5.18 132.66
C LEU A 205 26.29 5.63 131.34
N ASN A 206 25.10 6.22 131.42
CA ASN A 206 24.31 6.62 130.25
C ASN A 206 25.03 7.65 129.35
N LYS A 207 25.93 8.46 129.93
CA LYS A 207 26.66 9.52 129.21
C LYS A 207 27.78 8.98 128.29
N ALA A 208 28.20 7.73 128.48
CA ALA A 208 29.16 7.07 127.58
C ALA A 208 28.47 6.54 126.31
N GLN A 209 27.37 5.80 126.48
CA GLN A 209 26.64 5.14 125.38
C GLN A 209 26.12 6.12 124.32
N LEU A 210 25.70 7.33 124.74
CA LEU A 210 25.25 8.38 123.81
C LEU A 210 26.33 8.77 122.78
N LYS A 211 27.60 8.85 123.18
CA LYS A 211 28.70 9.22 122.27
C LYS A 211 28.98 8.17 121.21
N GLU A 212 28.84 6.89 121.55
CA GLU A 212 29.07 5.79 120.62
C GLU A 212 27.96 5.74 119.54
N LEU A 213 26.71 6.01 119.95
CA LEU A 213 25.58 6.16 119.04
C LEU A 213 25.72 7.38 118.13
N GLU A 214 26.22 8.50 118.65
CA GLU A 214 26.46 9.74 117.89
C GLU A 214 27.52 9.54 116.79
N ILE A 215 28.60 8.80 117.05
CA ILE A 215 29.61 8.41 116.05
C ILE A 215 28.96 7.56 114.95
N LYS A 216 28.27 6.47 115.32
CA LYS A 216 27.62 5.55 114.36
C LYS A 216 26.57 6.25 113.50
N LEU A 217 25.79 7.17 114.08
CA LEU A 217 24.81 7.98 113.34
C LEU A 217 25.51 8.87 112.30
N ASN A 218 26.66 9.45 112.63
CA ASN A 218 27.44 10.27 111.69
C ASN A 218 28.09 9.42 110.57
N GLU A 219 28.57 8.21 110.88
CA GLU A 219 29.04 7.23 109.89
C GLU A 219 27.95 6.84 108.89
N TYR A 220 26.75 6.49 109.37
CA TYR A 220 25.59 6.22 108.51
C TYR A 220 25.19 7.45 107.67
N ARG A 221 25.23 8.66 108.25
CA ARG A 221 24.93 9.90 107.53
C ARG A 221 25.90 10.16 106.38
N ASN A 222 27.19 9.89 106.60
CA ASN A 222 28.22 9.99 105.55
C ASN A 222 28.02 8.92 104.46
N SER A 223 27.69 7.68 104.84
CA SER A 223 27.35 6.61 103.90
C SER A 223 26.14 6.96 103.02
N VAL A 224 25.07 7.51 103.60
CA VAL A 224 23.88 7.99 102.88
C VAL A 224 24.17 9.18 101.97
N ASN A 225 25.09 10.08 102.36
CA ASN A 225 25.52 11.16 101.47
C ASN A 225 26.33 10.63 100.27
N ASN A 226 27.20 9.64 100.50
CA ASN A 226 27.97 8.99 99.43
C ASN A 226 27.05 8.24 98.46
N SER A 227 26.06 7.49 98.95
CA SER A 227 25.11 6.80 98.07
C SER A 227 24.25 7.76 97.26
N LYS A 228 23.81 8.89 97.84
CA LYS A 228 23.13 9.97 97.09
C LYS A 228 23.99 10.57 95.97
N GLN A 229 25.29 10.79 96.22
CA GLN A 229 26.21 11.26 95.17
C GLN A 229 26.43 10.22 94.06
N ILE A 230 26.39 8.93 94.38
CA ILE A 230 26.46 7.85 93.38
C ILE A 230 25.16 7.80 92.58
N ILE A 231 24.00 7.90 93.22
CA ILE A 231 22.68 7.94 92.56
C ILE A 231 22.60 9.11 91.57
N SER A 232 22.91 10.34 91.99
CA SER A 232 22.92 11.51 91.09
C SER A 232 23.86 11.30 89.89
N LYS A 233 25.07 10.75 90.09
CA LYS A 233 25.99 10.43 88.99
C LYS A 233 25.48 9.33 88.05
N LEU A 234 24.59 8.45 88.52
CA LEU A 234 23.93 7.44 87.70
C LEU A 234 22.71 8.03 86.97
N GLU A 235 21.93 8.91 87.61
CA GLU A 235 20.82 9.64 86.99
C GLU A 235 21.31 10.59 85.88
N ASP A 236 22.40 11.32 86.10
CA ASP A 236 23.03 12.18 85.10
C ASP A 236 23.54 11.37 83.90
N ARG A 237 24.14 10.19 84.16
CA ARG A 237 24.56 9.26 83.10
C ARG A 237 23.35 8.70 82.35
N LEU A 238 22.29 8.31 83.05
CA LEU A 238 21.07 7.76 82.47
C LEU A 238 20.42 8.76 81.51
N ARG A 239 20.31 10.04 81.92
CA ARG A 239 19.86 11.15 81.08
C ARG A 239 20.69 11.26 79.81
N VAL A 240 22.01 11.40 79.93
CA VAL A 240 22.92 11.52 78.77
C VAL A 240 22.83 10.30 77.84
N THR A 241 22.61 9.09 78.36
CA THR A 241 22.37 7.90 77.54
C THR A 241 20.98 7.85 76.90
N SER A 242 19.94 8.41 77.53
CA SER A 242 18.61 8.57 76.92
C SER A 242 18.67 9.59 75.80
N ASP A 243 19.13 10.81 76.07
CA ASP A 243 19.26 11.90 75.10
C ASP A 243 20.09 11.43 73.87
N GLY A 244 21.18 10.70 74.12
CA GLY A 244 22.04 10.10 73.09
C GLY A 244 21.50 8.82 72.42
N SER A 245 20.38 8.28 72.89
CA SER A 245 19.59 7.22 72.26
C SER A 245 18.47 7.83 71.42
N ASP A 246 17.75 8.81 71.96
CA ASP A 246 16.64 9.48 71.31
C ASP A 246 17.12 10.26 70.08
N ALA A 247 18.26 10.96 70.16
CA ALA A 247 18.90 11.58 69.00
C ALA A 247 19.33 10.57 67.91
N LYS A 248 19.61 9.30 68.27
CA LYS A 248 19.87 8.23 67.28
C LYS A 248 18.57 7.70 66.69
N ASN A 249 17.52 7.57 67.49
CA ASN A 249 16.19 7.19 67.02
C ASN A 249 15.65 8.21 66.01
N GLU A 250 15.78 9.52 66.27
CA GLU A 250 15.47 10.57 65.28
C GLU A 250 16.32 10.47 64.00
N GLN A 251 17.60 10.10 64.13
CA GLN A 251 18.46 9.87 62.96
C GLN A 251 18.04 8.61 62.15
N PHE A 252 17.61 7.54 62.82
CA PHE A 252 17.09 6.33 62.15
C PHE A 252 15.71 6.57 61.55
N GLU A 253 14.84 7.35 62.19
CA GLU A 253 13.55 7.76 61.64
C GLU A 253 13.72 8.63 60.40
N SER A 254 14.59 9.64 60.43
CA SER A 254 14.85 10.49 59.27
C SER A 254 15.42 9.68 58.09
N LYS A 255 16.39 8.79 58.32
CA LYS A 255 16.88 7.83 57.30
C LYS A 255 15.77 6.89 56.79
N THR A 256 14.87 6.44 57.67
CA THR A 256 13.72 5.59 57.27
C THR A 256 12.73 6.37 56.42
N ARG A 257 12.55 7.67 56.68
CA ARG A 257 11.69 8.56 55.88
C ARG A 257 12.32 8.84 54.50
N THR A 258 13.62 9.09 54.40
CA THR A 258 14.29 9.28 53.10
C THR A 258 14.30 8.00 52.27
N LEU A 259 14.65 6.85 52.87
CA LEU A 259 14.61 5.55 52.17
C LEU A 259 13.20 5.20 51.67
N ARG A 260 12.14 5.55 52.40
CA ARG A 260 10.74 5.40 51.92
C ARG A 260 10.40 6.34 50.76
N GLN A 261 10.96 7.55 50.73
CA GLN A 261 10.81 8.48 49.61
C GLN A 261 11.57 7.96 48.37
N GLU A 262 12.81 7.50 48.55
CA GLU A 262 13.63 6.88 47.50
C GLU A 262 12.92 5.66 46.90
N ILE A 263 12.42 4.73 47.74
CA ILE A 263 11.62 3.58 47.30
C ILE A 263 10.39 4.04 46.50
N GLY A 264 9.62 5.02 47.01
CA GLY A 264 8.45 5.54 46.28
C GLY A 264 8.79 6.16 44.91
N THR A 265 9.94 6.82 44.78
CA THR A 265 10.42 7.32 43.46
C THR A 265 10.92 6.21 42.53
N LEU A 266 11.51 5.15 43.08
CA LEU A 266 11.89 3.97 42.30
C LEU A 266 10.64 3.23 41.82
N GLU A 267 9.65 3.02 42.68
CA GLU A 267 8.34 2.43 42.33
C GLU A 267 7.63 3.24 41.23
N SER A 268 7.62 4.58 41.30
CA SER A 268 7.02 5.41 40.25
C SER A 268 7.78 5.31 38.92
N THR A 269 9.11 5.34 38.94
CA THR A 269 9.91 5.18 37.71
C THR A 269 9.81 3.77 37.12
N ILE A 270 9.62 2.72 37.93
CA ILE A 270 9.34 1.37 37.46
C ILE A 270 7.97 1.33 36.76
N ALA A 271 6.93 1.91 37.35
CA ALA A 271 5.59 1.98 36.74
C ALA A 271 5.59 2.78 35.41
N GLU A 272 6.33 3.89 35.34
CA GLU A 272 6.56 4.63 34.10
C GLU A 272 7.27 3.77 33.04
N ARG A 273 8.34 3.06 33.42
CA ARG A 273 9.09 2.18 32.51
C ARG A 273 8.24 1.03 32.00
N GLU A 274 7.46 0.37 32.86
CA GLU A 274 6.49 -0.64 32.44
C GLU A 274 5.49 -0.10 31.42
N ASN A 275 4.99 1.13 31.60
CA ASN A 275 4.06 1.74 30.65
C ASN A 275 4.75 2.04 29.31
N THR A 276 5.99 2.52 29.30
CA THR A 276 6.76 2.66 28.05
C THR A 276 7.00 1.31 27.36
N ILE A 277 7.25 0.24 28.12
CA ILE A 277 7.40 -1.13 27.57
C ILE A 277 6.08 -1.59 26.93
N LYS A 278 4.93 -1.41 27.61
CA LYS A 278 3.60 -1.75 27.08
C LYS A 278 3.29 -0.95 25.80
N GLU A 279 3.65 0.32 25.73
CA GLU A 279 3.57 1.11 24.49
C GLU A 279 4.47 0.57 23.37
N HIS A 280 5.72 0.21 23.69
CA HIS A 280 6.65 -0.35 22.71
C HIS A 280 6.19 -1.72 22.20
N GLU A 281 5.62 -2.57 23.05
CA GLU A 281 4.97 -3.81 22.62
C GLU A 281 3.80 -3.57 21.65
N ILE A 282 2.95 -2.58 21.93
CA ILE A 282 1.84 -2.20 21.03
C ILE A 282 2.40 -1.73 19.69
N LYS A 283 3.41 -0.83 19.71
CA LYS A 283 4.10 -0.35 18.49
C LYS A 283 4.76 -1.49 17.70
N ILE A 284 5.34 -2.48 18.37
CA ILE A 284 5.89 -3.70 17.73
C ILE A 284 4.79 -4.56 17.11
N LYS A 285 3.65 -4.74 17.79
CA LYS A 285 2.49 -5.47 17.26
C LYS A 285 1.89 -4.77 16.03
N GLU A 286 1.76 -3.44 16.06
CA GLU A 286 1.33 -2.63 14.91
C GLU A 286 2.30 -2.71 13.72
N LEU A 287 3.61 -2.62 13.96
CA LEU A 287 4.63 -2.77 12.93
C LEU A 287 4.65 -4.19 12.35
N GLY A 288 4.41 -5.21 13.17
CA GLY A 288 4.22 -6.60 12.72
C GLY A 288 3.03 -6.74 11.77
N VAL A 289 1.87 -6.17 12.10
CA VAL A 289 0.70 -6.17 11.20
C VAL A 289 1.01 -5.46 9.88
N ARG A 290 1.63 -4.28 9.92
CA ARG A 290 2.04 -3.55 8.70
C ARG A 290 3.05 -4.31 7.86
N LEU A 291 3.94 -5.09 8.47
CA LEU A 291 4.90 -5.94 7.76
C LEU A 291 4.20 -7.10 7.03
N GLU A 292 3.21 -7.75 7.65
CA GLU A 292 2.40 -8.78 6.98
C GLU A 292 1.50 -8.20 5.87
N GLU A 293 0.98 -6.98 6.04
CA GLU A 293 0.28 -6.24 4.99
C GLU A 293 1.21 -5.94 3.79
N GLN A 294 2.45 -5.50 4.05
CA GLN A 294 3.45 -5.27 3.00
C GLN A 294 3.91 -6.57 2.31
N LYS A 295 4.04 -7.69 3.04
CA LYS A 295 4.31 -9.01 2.43
C LYS A 295 3.21 -9.40 1.46
N ARG A 296 1.95 -9.33 1.87
CA ARG A 296 0.80 -9.64 0.99
C ARG A 296 0.72 -8.71 -0.22
N ALA A 297 0.97 -7.42 -0.02
CA ALA A 297 1.03 -6.46 -1.12
C ALA A 297 2.19 -6.76 -2.10
N ARG A 298 3.32 -7.28 -1.60
CA ARG A 298 4.44 -7.77 -2.42
C ARG A 298 4.07 -9.05 -3.16
N GLU A 299 3.50 -10.05 -2.51
CA GLU A 299 3.02 -11.30 -3.12
C GLU A 299 2.01 -11.01 -4.26
N GLU A 300 1.07 -10.08 -4.01
CA GLU A 300 0.14 -9.58 -5.02
C GLU A 300 0.82 -8.88 -6.20
N LEU A 301 1.96 -8.22 -6.00
CA LEU A 301 2.73 -7.59 -7.06
C LEU A 301 3.58 -8.60 -7.83
N GLU A 302 4.19 -9.57 -7.14
CA GLU A 302 4.96 -10.66 -7.74
C GLU A 302 4.08 -11.50 -8.68
N LEU A 303 2.87 -11.87 -8.25
CA LEU A 303 1.86 -12.54 -9.09
C LEU A 303 1.46 -11.70 -10.32
N LYS A 304 1.33 -10.37 -10.18
CA LYS A 304 1.04 -9.47 -11.31
C LYS A 304 2.22 -9.35 -12.28
N THR A 305 3.46 -9.38 -11.78
CA THR A 305 4.65 -9.42 -12.65
C THR A 305 4.80 -10.77 -13.35
N GLU A 306 4.48 -11.90 -12.70
CA GLU A 306 4.42 -13.21 -13.38
C GLU A 306 3.38 -13.22 -14.51
N GLU A 307 2.18 -12.66 -14.28
CA GLU A 307 1.17 -12.55 -15.34
C GLU A 307 1.66 -11.68 -16.51
N GLN A 308 2.36 -10.57 -16.21
CA GLN A 308 2.96 -9.72 -17.23
C GLN A 308 4.07 -10.43 -18.03
N VAL A 309 4.99 -11.15 -17.36
CA VAL A 309 6.03 -11.96 -18.03
C VAL A 309 5.39 -13.01 -18.94
N ARG A 310 4.43 -13.79 -18.44
CA ARG A 310 3.67 -14.77 -19.25
C ARG A 310 2.90 -14.13 -20.41
N ASN A 311 2.61 -12.83 -20.36
CA ASN A 311 1.97 -12.10 -21.46
C ASN A 311 3.00 -11.52 -22.45
N ILE A 312 4.22 -11.19 -21.99
CA ILE A 312 5.37 -10.87 -22.85
C ILE A 312 5.78 -12.11 -23.66
N GLU A 313 5.93 -13.27 -23.04
CA GLU A 313 6.21 -14.55 -23.73
C GLU A 313 5.19 -14.85 -24.84
N LYS A 314 3.90 -14.59 -24.59
CA LYS A 314 2.79 -14.72 -25.58
C LYS A 314 2.84 -13.68 -26.70
N ILE A 315 3.57 -12.58 -26.53
CA ILE A 315 3.81 -11.55 -27.54
C ILE A 315 5.07 -11.89 -28.34
N GLU A 316 6.16 -12.28 -27.68
CA GLU A 316 7.41 -12.72 -28.30
C GLU A 316 7.22 -13.96 -29.19
N THR A 317 6.43 -14.95 -28.74
CA THR A 317 6.08 -16.11 -29.56
C THR A 317 5.25 -15.73 -30.80
N LYS A 318 4.36 -14.73 -30.70
CA LYS A 318 3.65 -14.17 -31.86
C LYS A 318 4.57 -13.35 -32.77
N LEU A 319 5.52 -12.60 -32.19
CA LEU A 319 6.53 -11.85 -32.93
C LEU A 319 7.38 -12.81 -33.76
N SER A 320 7.94 -13.86 -33.16
CA SER A 320 8.71 -14.90 -33.87
C SER A 320 7.89 -15.63 -34.94
N GLN A 321 6.58 -15.84 -34.74
CA GLN A 321 5.69 -16.35 -35.79
C GLN A 321 5.49 -15.34 -36.94
N SER A 322 5.44 -14.04 -36.65
CA SER A 322 5.36 -13.00 -37.67
C SER A 322 6.68 -12.79 -38.43
N GLU A 323 7.82 -12.88 -37.75
CA GLU A 323 9.17 -12.85 -38.36
C GLU A 323 9.38 -14.02 -39.31
N LYS A 324 8.95 -15.24 -38.94
CA LYS A 324 8.99 -16.41 -39.83
C LYS A 324 8.16 -16.18 -41.10
N LYS A 325 6.94 -15.64 -40.96
CA LYS A 325 6.10 -15.27 -42.11
C LYS A 325 6.73 -14.17 -42.97
N ILE A 326 7.42 -13.20 -42.38
CA ILE A 326 8.16 -12.18 -43.12
C ILE A 326 9.32 -12.82 -43.90
N GLN A 327 10.07 -13.75 -43.30
CA GLN A 327 11.13 -14.50 -43.99
C GLN A 327 10.62 -15.45 -45.08
N GLU A 328 9.42 -16.00 -44.91
CA GLU A 328 8.72 -16.80 -45.93
C GLU A 328 8.32 -15.92 -47.12
N LEU A 329 7.61 -14.81 -46.86
CA LEU A 329 7.21 -13.83 -47.87
C LEU A 329 8.41 -13.18 -48.58
N GLN A 330 9.52 -12.94 -47.89
CA GLN A 330 10.77 -12.46 -48.50
C GLN A 330 11.36 -13.49 -49.48
N LYS A 331 11.31 -14.79 -49.16
CA LYS A 331 11.76 -15.85 -50.08
C LYS A 331 10.82 -16.02 -51.28
N GLU A 332 9.53 -15.80 -51.10
CA GLU A 332 8.56 -15.79 -52.21
C GLU A 332 8.72 -14.55 -53.10
N LEU A 333 9.03 -13.39 -52.52
CA LEU A 333 9.35 -12.17 -53.27
C LEU A 333 10.66 -12.29 -54.05
N GLU A 334 11.71 -12.90 -53.47
CA GLU A 334 12.96 -13.12 -54.20
C GLU A 334 12.78 -14.13 -55.34
N ARG A 335 12.02 -15.22 -55.13
CA ARG A 335 11.67 -16.18 -56.20
C ARG A 335 10.87 -15.54 -57.34
N THR A 336 9.82 -14.79 -57.03
CA THR A 336 9.00 -14.14 -58.07
C THR A 336 9.76 -13.04 -58.80
N LYS A 337 10.77 -12.44 -58.16
CA LYS A 337 11.73 -11.54 -58.79
C LYS A 337 12.73 -12.30 -59.69
N ASP A 338 13.28 -13.44 -59.28
CA ASP A 338 14.12 -14.30 -60.13
C ASP A 338 13.34 -14.82 -61.35
N GLU A 339 12.06 -15.18 -61.18
CA GLU A 339 11.14 -15.55 -62.25
C GLU A 339 10.89 -14.38 -63.22
N LEU A 340 10.68 -13.16 -62.70
CA LEU A 340 10.53 -11.95 -63.51
C LEU A 340 11.82 -11.64 -64.30
N ASP A 341 12.99 -11.74 -63.66
CA ASP A 341 14.30 -11.54 -64.29
C ASP A 341 14.54 -12.56 -65.43
N TYR A 342 14.15 -13.82 -65.21
CA TYR A 342 14.21 -14.87 -66.23
C TYR A 342 13.26 -14.57 -67.40
N VAL A 343 12.02 -14.16 -67.12
CA VAL A 343 11.04 -13.79 -68.16
C VAL A 343 11.50 -12.55 -68.94
N SER A 344 12.03 -11.52 -68.28
CA SER A 344 12.59 -10.33 -68.95
C SER A 344 13.72 -10.70 -69.92
N ARG A 345 14.71 -11.49 -69.48
CA ARG A 345 15.79 -11.98 -70.38
C ARG A 345 15.26 -12.85 -71.52
N GLY A 346 14.18 -13.61 -71.27
CA GLY A 346 13.44 -14.34 -72.29
C GLY A 346 12.73 -13.43 -73.30
N ILE A 347 12.22 -12.28 -72.87
CA ILE A 347 11.65 -11.25 -73.77
C ILE A 347 12.78 -10.61 -74.58
N ASP A 348 13.85 -10.13 -73.94
CA ASP A 348 14.98 -9.47 -74.60
C ASP A 348 15.59 -10.35 -75.71
N THR A 349 15.82 -11.64 -75.43
CA THR A 349 16.38 -12.58 -76.42
C THR A 349 15.41 -12.90 -77.57
N ASN A 350 14.11 -12.96 -77.30
CA ASN A 350 13.10 -13.05 -78.37
C ASN A 350 13.03 -11.77 -79.21
N ASP A 351 13.23 -10.60 -78.60
CA ASP A 351 13.19 -9.30 -79.27
C ASP A 351 14.44 -9.06 -80.14
N GLU A 352 15.61 -9.54 -79.72
CA GLU A 352 16.80 -9.64 -80.58
C GLU A 352 16.61 -10.65 -81.72
N GLY A 353 16.05 -11.83 -81.45
CA GLY A 353 15.71 -12.83 -82.48
C GLY A 353 14.75 -12.27 -83.53
N ALA A 354 13.71 -11.56 -83.10
CA ALA A 354 12.76 -10.89 -83.97
C ALA A 354 13.42 -9.79 -84.80
N LYS A 355 14.30 -8.96 -84.22
CA LYS A 355 15.08 -7.94 -84.96
C LYS A 355 15.98 -8.57 -86.02
N LEU A 356 16.67 -9.67 -85.71
CA LEU A 356 17.48 -10.42 -86.68
C LEU A 356 16.62 -10.97 -87.83
N GLN A 357 15.46 -11.55 -87.52
CA GLN A 357 14.55 -12.08 -88.53
C GLN A 357 13.91 -10.98 -89.40
N ILE A 358 13.55 -9.83 -88.81
CA ILE A 358 13.10 -8.63 -89.54
C ILE A 358 14.19 -8.11 -90.47
N ASN A 359 15.45 -8.06 -90.02
CA ASN A 359 16.57 -7.63 -90.86
C ASN A 359 16.82 -8.58 -92.04
N GLN A 360 16.72 -9.90 -91.83
CA GLN A 360 16.78 -10.89 -92.91
C GLN A 360 15.62 -10.73 -93.92
N LEU A 361 14.39 -10.54 -93.44
CA LEU A 361 13.21 -10.30 -94.29
C LEU A 361 13.30 -8.96 -95.05
N ASN A 362 13.94 -7.94 -94.47
CA ASN A 362 14.18 -6.66 -95.14
C ASN A 362 15.26 -6.78 -96.24
N ALA A 363 16.32 -7.56 -96.02
CA ALA A 363 17.33 -7.85 -97.04
C ALA A 363 16.72 -8.60 -98.24
N ALA A 364 15.99 -9.69 -97.98
CA ALA A 364 15.27 -10.44 -99.02
C ALA A 364 14.23 -9.58 -99.76
N ASN A 365 13.54 -8.66 -99.06
CA ASN A 365 12.66 -7.67 -99.70
C ASN A 365 13.39 -6.61 -100.54
N SER A 366 14.70 -6.41 -100.36
CA SER A 366 15.50 -5.56 -101.24
C SER A 366 15.89 -6.31 -102.51
N GLU A 367 16.41 -7.53 -102.36
CA GLU A 367 16.77 -8.43 -103.47
C GLU A 367 15.56 -8.69 -104.39
N LEU A 368 14.40 -9.03 -103.82
CA LEU A 368 13.16 -9.23 -104.58
C LEU A 368 12.64 -7.94 -105.26
N LYS A 369 12.97 -6.75 -104.76
CA LYS A 369 12.62 -5.47 -105.44
C LYS A 369 13.54 -5.20 -106.62
N GLU A 370 14.83 -5.49 -106.48
CA GLU A 370 15.80 -5.37 -107.57
C GLU A 370 15.50 -6.37 -108.69
N GLU A 371 15.19 -7.62 -108.34
CA GLU A 371 14.75 -8.65 -109.30
C GLU A 371 13.44 -8.24 -110.01
N ASN A 372 12.43 -7.75 -109.28
CA ASN A 372 11.21 -7.23 -109.90
C ASN A 372 11.48 -6.02 -110.81
N ALA A 373 12.39 -5.11 -110.43
CA ALA A 373 12.76 -3.97 -111.26
C ALA A 373 13.42 -4.41 -112.58
N GLN A 374 14.29 -5.43 -112.52
CA GLN A 374 14.90 -6.03 -113.71
C GLN A 374 13.85 -6.72 -114.59
N ILE A 375 12.97 -7.56 -114.01
CA ILE A 375 11.88 -8.23 -114.75
C ILE A 375 10.94 -7.21 -115.42
N VAL A 376 10.67 -6.06 -114.78
CA VAL A 376 9.87 -4.97 -115.36
C VAL A 376 10.63 -4.26 -116.49
N ALA A 377 11.95 -4.08 -116.40
CA ALA A 377 12.77 -3.54 -117.47
C ALA A 377 12.80 -4.48 -118.69
N ASP A 378 13.00 -5.78 -118.48
CA ASP A 378 13.04 -6.80 -119.53
C ASP A 378 11.68 -6.92 -120.22
N ASN A 379 10.58 -6.93 -119.47
CA ASN A 379 9.22 -6.91 -120.04
C ASN A 379 8.97 -5.69 -120.94
N ARG A 380 9.50 -4.50 -120.59
CA ARG A 380 9.42 -3.31 -121.47
C ARG A 380 10.24 -3.49 -122.75
N GLN A 381 11.41 -4.14 -122.68
CA GLN A 381 12.19 -4.46 -123.87
C GLN A 381 11.44 -5.46 -124.77
N TYR A 382 10.88 -6.54 -124.21
CA TYR A 382 10.09 -7.51 -124.97
C TYR A 382 8.83 -6.89 -125.59
N GLN A 383 8.13 -5.99 -124.88
CA GLN A 383 7.01 -5.23 -125.46
C GLN A 383 7.46 -4.38 -126.67
N GLY A 384 8.57 -3.65 -126.55
CA GLY A 384 9.15 -2.90 -127.68
C GLY A 384 9.53 -3.81 -128.86
N GLN A 385 10.12 -4.98 -128.60
CA GLN A 385 10.42 -5.97 -129.64
C GLN A 385 9.13 -6.45 -130.34
N VAL A 386 8.09 -6.80 -129.57
CA VAL A 386 6.77 -7.21 -130.10
C VAL A 386 6.15 -6.11 -130.97
N GLU A 387 6.25 -4.83 -130.58
CA GLU A 387 5.77 -3.72 -131.42
C GLU A 387 6.56 -3.60 -132.74
N THR A 388 7.90 -3.73 -132.72
CA THR A 388 8.69 -3.72 -133.97
C THR A 388 8.44 -4.94 -134.88
N LEU A 389 8.05 -6.09 -134.31
CA LEU A 389 7.61 -7.26 -135.08
C LEU A 389 6.20 -7.04 -135.65
N LYS A 390 5.32 -6.36 -134.90
CA LYS A 390 3.96 -6.00 -135.32
C LYS A 390 3.96 -4.97 -136.46
N THR A 391 4.86 -3.99 -136.46
CA THR A 391 5.02 -3.05 -137.60
C THR A 391 5.56 -3.78 -138.82
N LYS A 392 6.66 -4.55 -138.71
CA LYS A 392 7.19 -5.38 -139.80
C LYS A 392 6.13 -6.33 -140.39
N SER A 393 5.33 -6.97 -139.55
CA SER A 393 4.21 -7.83 -139.99
C SER A 393 3.16 -7.05 -140.77
N ASN A 394 2.75 -5.87 -140.27
CA ASN A 394 1.82 -4.99 -140.98
C ASN A 394 2.36 -4.52 -142.34
N ASP A 395 3.67 -4.27 -142.45
CA ASP A 395 4.30 -3.84 -143.70
C ASP A 395 4.41 -5.00 -144.71
N LEU A 396 4.77 -6.21 -144.27
CA LEU A 396 4.68 -7.42 -145.10
C LEU A 396 3.24 -7.69 -145.58
N VAL A 397 2.22 -7.43 -144.74
CA VAL A 397 0.81 -7.52 -145.14
C VAL A 397 0.42 -6.44 -146.19
N LYS A 398 1.06 -5.27 -146.20
CA LYS A 398 0.91 -4.29 -147.29
C LYS A 398 1.57 -4.79 -148.57
N GLU A 399 2.78 -5.35 -148.49
CA GLU A 399 3.48 -5.91 -149.67
C GLU A 399 2.70 -7.08 -150.29
N ILE A 400 2.16 -7.99 -149.48
CA ILE A 400 1.32 -9.10 -149.96
C ILE A 400 0.09 -8.55 -150.69
N LYS A 401 -0.64 -7.58 -150.12
CA LYS A 401 -1.78 -6.95 -150.78
C LYS A 401 -1.39 -6.23 -152.09
N ALA A 402 -0.21 -5.63 -152.15
CA ALA A 402 0.32 -5.02 -153.38
C ALA A 402 0.65 -6.08 -154.45
N ARG A 403 1.22 -7.22 -154.06
CA ARG A 403 1.46 -8.36 -154.96
C ARG A 403 0.18 -9.01 -155.43
N ASP A 404 -0.79 -9.26 -154.54
CA ASP A 404 -2.12 -9.80 -154.90
C ASP A 404 -2.83 -8.92 -155.93
N ASN A 405 -2.80 -7.60 -155.75
CA ASN A 405 -3.38 -6.66 -156.72
C ASN A 405 -2.63 -6.70 -158.07
N LYS A 406 -1.31 -6.91 -158.07
CA LYS A 406 -0.53 -7.07 -159.31
C LYS A 406 -0.80 -8.41 -160.00
N VAL A 407 -0.97 -9.49 -159.25
CA VAL A 407 -1.42 -10.80 -159.79
C VAL A 407 -2.81 -10.65 -160.42
N ARG A 408 -3.76 -9.99 -159.76
CA ARG A 408 -5.11 -9.73 -160.31
C ARG A 408 -5.12 -8.84 -161.56
N ALA A 409 -4.08 -8.03 -161.79
CA ALA A 409 -3.91 -7.28 -163.04
C ALA A 409 -3.42 -8.19 -164.17
N LEU A 410 -2.36 -8.96 -163.92
CA LEU A 410 -1.82 -9.96 -164.85
C LEU A 410 -2.87 -11.03 -165.23
N ASP A 411 -3.71 -11.45 -164.27
CA ASP A 411 -4.84 -12.37 -164.47
C ASP A 411 -5.97 -11.80 -165.33
N LYS A 412 -6.02 -10.47 -165.54
CA LYS A 412 -6.92 -9.84 -166.52
C LYS A 412 -6.26 -9.77 -167.89
N GLU A 413 -5.02 -9.28 -167.94
CA GLU A 413 -4.22 -9.23 -169.18
C GLU A 413 -4.13 -10.61 -169.84
N LEU A 414 -3.97 -11.68 -169.07
CA LEU A 414 -4.00 -13.07 -169.57
C LEU A 414 -5.35 -13.47 -170.20
N ARG A 415 -6.49 -13.03 -169.64
CA ARG A 415 -7.82 -13.35 -170.18
C ARG A 415 -8.12 -12.56 -171.45
N ASP A 416 -7.73 -11.29 -171.47
CA ASP A 416 -7.92 -10.40 -172.61
C ASP A 416 -7.04 -10.84 -173.80
N LEU A 417 -5.79 -11.26 -173.53
CA LEU A 417 -4.92 -11.89 -174.53
C LEU A 417 -5.41 -13.27 -175.01
N GLN A 418 -6.00 -14.09 -174.12
CA GLN A 418 -6.58 -15.38 -174.50
C GLN A 418 -7.78 -15.25 -175.46
N GLN A 419 -8.52 -14.14 -175.44
CA GLN A 419 -9.60 -13.90 -176.42
C GLN A 419 -9.09 -13.52 -177.82
N GLN A 420 -7.89 -12.93 -177.94
CA GLN A 420 -7.36 -12.52 -179.24
C GLN A 420 -6.68 -13.65 -180.02
N HIS A 421 -6.15 -14.68 -179.34
CA HIS A 421 -5.22 -15.65 -179.94
C HIS A 421 -5.83 -16.84 -180.72
N VAL A 422 -7.15 -16.90 -180.92
CA VAL A 422 -7.85 -18.08 -181.48
C VAL A 422 -7.96 -18.07 -183.02
N LYS A 423 -7.39 -17.08 -183.72
CA LYS A 423 -7.35 -17.04 -185.20
C LYS A 423 -5.92 -16.91 -185.74
N THR A 424 -5.45 -17.99 -186.40
CA THR A 424 -4.07 -18.21 -186.93
C THR A 424 -3.00 -18.35 -185.82
N GLY A 425 -1.96 -19.18 -185.97
CA GLY A 425 -1.62 -20.16 -187.01
C GLY A 425 -0.56 -21.15 -186.49
N LYS A 426 -0.44 -22.35 -187.08
CA LYS A 426 0.45 -23.43 -186.58
C LYS A 426 1.90 -23.24 -187.06
N ALA A 427 2.89 -23.54 -186.21
CA ALA A 427 3.77 -24.73 -186.34
C ALA A 427 5.03 -24.64 -185.46
N LEU A 428 5.29 -25.70 -184.66
CA LEU A 428 6.40 -26.64 -184.93
C LEU A 428 6.17 -27.95 -184.16
N GLU A 429 6.52 -29.10 -184.75
CA GLU A 429 6.75 -30.34 -184.00
C GLU A 429 8.24 -30.46 -183.68
N GLU A 430 8.60 -30.91 -182.48
CA GLU A 430 9.67 -31.88 -182.24
C GLU A 430 9.58 -32.40 -180.78
N GLY A 431 10.17 -33.57 -180.46
CA GLY A 431 10.16 -34.12 -179.10
C GLY A 431 9.84 -35.61 -178.91
N LYS A 432 9.82 -36.44 -179.97
CA LYS A 432 9.58 -37.91 -179.86
C LYS A 432 10.77 -38.72 -179.29
N SER A 433 11.70 -38.08 -178.59
CA SER A 433 12.94 -38.68 -178.05
C SER A 433 12.86 -39.13 -176.57
N GLN A 434 12.04 -38.49 -175.74
CA GLN A 434 12.07 -38.69 -174.27
C GLN A 434 11.47 -40.02 -173.78
N SER A 435 10.77 -40.78 -174.66
CA SER A 435 10.14 -42.06 -174.30
C SER A 435 11.13 -43.25 -174.22
N SER A 436 12.29 -43.12 -174.85
CA SER A 436 13.38 -44.12 -174.79
C SER A 436 14.28 -43.95 -173.56
N GLU A 437 14.60 -42.71 -173.16
CA GLU A 437 15.52 -42.44 -172.06
C GLU A 437 15.01 -42.94 -170.71
N LEU A 438 13.69 -42.78 -170.44
CA LEU A 438 13.05 -43.30 -169.23
C LEU A 438 13.22 -44.83 -169.06
N LYS A 439 13.36 -45.58 -170.15
CA LYS A 439 13.62 -47.03 -170.11
C LYS A 439 15.08 -47.36 -169.85
N ALA A 440 16.02 -46.51 -170.26
CA ALA A 440 17.44 -46.65 -169.92
C ALA A 440 17.69 -46.39 -168.42
N LEU A 441 17.21 -45.26 -167.89
CA LEU A 441 17.33 -44.90 -166.47
C LEU A 441 16.73 -45.97 -165.54
N THR A 442 15.65 -46.64 -165.95
CA THR A 442 15.03 -47.72 -165.16
C THR A 442 15.96 -48.95 -165.01
N ILE A 443 16.83 -49.22 -166.00
CA ILE A 443 17.81 -50.31 -165.95
C ILE A 443 19.03 -49.90 -165.13
N GLU A 444 19.48 -48.66 -165.28
CA GLU A 444 20.62 -48.08 -164.53
C GLU A 444 20.36 -48.10 -163.02
N ILE A 445 19.14 -47.74 -162.57
CA ILE A 445 18.71 -47.85 -161.17
C ILE A 445 18.82 -49.30 -160.66
N GLN A 446 18.50 -50.30 -161.48
CA GLN A 446 18.65 -51.72 -161.10
C GLN A 446 20.11 -52.21 -161.06
N GLN A 447 21.04 -51.55 -161.75
CA GLN A 447 22.48 -51.81 -161.59
C GLN A 447 23.01 -51.17 -160.30
N LEU A 448 22.68 -49.91 -160.03
CA LEU A 448 23.09 -49.22 -158.80
C LEU A 448 22.62 -49.93 -157.52
N MET A 449 21.41 -50.53 -157.54
CA MET A 449 20.94 -51.37 -156.42
C MET A 449 21.77 -52.66 -156.22
N LYS A 450 22.40 -53.20 -157.26
CA LYS A 450 23.28 -54.38 -157.16
C LYS A 450 24.66 -53.99 -156.64
N GLU A 451 25.23 -52.87 -157.11
CA GLU A 451 26.51 -52.36 -156.63
C GLU A 451 26.46 -51.98 -155.15
N LYS A 452 25.36 -51.36 -154.70
CA LYS A 452 25.13 -51.11 -153.26
C LYS A 452 25.24 -52.41 -152.45
N ALA A 453 24.59 -53.48 -152.92
CA ALA A 453 24.58 -54.77 -152.22
C ALA A 453 25.92 -55.52 -152.26
N SER A 454 26.87 -55.18 -153.16
CA SER A 454 28.26 -55.64 -153.04
C SER A 454 29.06 -54.79 -152.05
N LEU A 455 28.94 -53.46 -152.11
CA LEU A 455 29.68 -52.55 -151.24
C LEU A 455 29.34 -52.72 -149.75
N GLU A 456 28.10 -53.09 -149.41
CA GLU A 456 27.71 -53.42 -148.03
C GLU A 456 28.45 -54.66 -147.50
N ARG A 457 28.63 -55.71 -148.33
CA ARG A 457 29.38 -56.92 -147.95
C ARG A 457 30.87 -56.66 -147.76
N ASP A 458 31.47 -55.84 -148.61
CA ASP A 458 32.88 -55.45 -148.48
C ASP A 458 33.11 -54.66 -147.18
N ASN A 459 32.17 -53.79 -146.81
CA ASN A 459 32.22 -53.01 -145.56
C ASN A 459 32.26 -53.91 -144.32
N ASP A 460 31.41 -54.95 -144.29
CA ASP A 460 31.38 -55.92 -143.19
C ASP A 460 32.68 -56.74 -143.11
N SER A 461 33.25 -57.14 -144.24
CA SER A 461 34.55 -57.83 -144.28
C SER A 461 35.71 -56.97 -143.73
N LEU A 462 35.65 -55.64 -143.93
CA LEU A 462 36.62 -54.70 -143.40
C LEU A 462 36.44 -54.47 -141.89
N ARG A 463 35.20 -54.46 -141.40
CA ARG A 463 34.90 -54.41 -139.95
C ARG A 463 35.47 -55.61 -139.22
N GLU A 464 35.31 -56.81 -139.77
CA GLU A 464 35.84 -58.05 -139.18
C GLU A 464 37.39 -58.07 -139.17
N ARG A 465 38.03 -57.53 -140.22
CA ARG A 465 39.49 -57.29 -140.24
C ARG A 465 39.96 -56.28 -139.19
N ILE A 466 39.22 -55.19 -138.96
CA ILE A 466 39.56 -54.19 -137.92
C ILE A 466 39.46 -54.81 -136.51
N VAL A 467 38.41 -55.59 -136.24
CA VAL A 467 38.24 -56.28 -134.94
C VAL A 467 39.33 -57.32 -134.69
N THR A 468 39.73 -58.08 -135.72
CA THR A 468 40.81 -59.08 -135.62
C THR A 468 42.22 -58.48 -135.56
N GLN A 469 42.44 -57.24 -136.03
CA GLN A 469 43.65 -56.47 -135.74
C GLN A 469 43.64 -55.89 -134.31
N ALA A 470 42.53 -55.28 -133.88
CA ALA A 470 42.41 -54.66 -132.56
C ALA A 470 42.68 -55.65 -131.42
N THR A 471 42.17 -56.88 -131.54
CA THR A 471 42.34 -57.96 -130.55
C THR A 471 43.75 -58.58 -130.49
N ARG A 472 44.64 -58.28 -131.45
CA ARG A 472 46.01 -58.80 -131.50
C ARG A 472 47.11 -57.79 -131.13
N SER A 473 46.77 -56.55 -130.80
CA SER A 473 47.75 -55.51 -130.46
C SER A 473 48.47 -55.76 -129.12
N PRO A 474 49.82 -55.84 -129.08
CA PRO A 474 50.58 -55.96 -127.83
C PRO A 474 50.40 -54.78 -126.88
N ALA A 475 50.15 -53.58 -127.41
CA ALA A 475 50.04 -52.35 -126.62
C ALA A 475 48.88 -52.39 -125.60
N LEU A 476 47.77 -53.07 -125.95
CA LEU A 476 46.62 -53.17 -125.05
C LEU A 476 46.95 -53.98 -123.79
N LYS A 477 47.71 -55.08 -123.92
CA LYS A 477 48.20 -55.88 -122.78
C LYS A 477 49.19 -55.10 -121.90
N GLY A 478 49.97 -54.19 -122.49
CA GLY A 478 50.83 -53.27 -121.75
C GLY A 478 50.03 -52.27 -120.92
N ASN A 479 49.00 -51.65 -121.50
CA ASN A 479 48.16 -50.68 -120.79
C ASN A 479 47.31 -51.33 -119.68
N VAL A 480 46.75 -52.52 -119.91
CA VAL A 480 46.00 -53.25 -118.87
C VAL A 480 46.88 -53.64 -117.66
N ARG A 481 48.18 -53.89 -117.86
CA ARG A 481 49.12 -54.05 -116.72
C ARG A 481 49.34 -52.74 -115.98
N LYS A 482 49.56 -51.63 -116.70
CA LYS A 482 49.75 -50.30 -116.09
C LYS A 482 48.53 -49.81 -115.32
N THR A 483 47.31 -50.13 -115.74
CA THR A 483 46.10 -49.83 -114.94
C THR A 483 46.08 -50.65 -113.66
N LEU A 484 46.28 -51.98 -113.73
CA LEU A 484 46.35 -52.83 -112.53
C LEU A 484 47.46 -52.42 -111.55
N GLU A 485 48.62 -52.00 -112.05
CA GLU A 485 49.69 -51.44 -111.22
C GLU A 485 49.24 -50.16 -110.50
N LYS A 486 48.56 -49.24 -111.21
CA LYS A 486 48.00 -48.00 -110.65
C LYS A 486 46.84 -48.25 -109.69
N ASP A 487 45.98 -49.22 -109.96
CA ASP A 487 44.90 -49.62 -109.05
C ASP A 487 45.49 -50.16 -107.73
N SER A 488 46.56 -50.97 -107.79
CA SER A 488 47.29 -51.44 -106.60
C SER A 488 48.00 -50.32 -105.83
N GLU A 489 48.31 -49.20 -106.48
CA GLU A 489 48.89 -48.00 -105.85
C GLU A 489 47.79 -47.16 -105.18
N ILE A 490 46.63 -47.03 -105.83
CA ILE A 490 45.42 -46.40 -105.28
C ILE A 490 44.93 -47.15 -104.03
N GLU A 491 44.95 -48.49 -104.02
CA GLU A 491 44.59 -49.28 -102.83
C GLU A 491 45.55 -49.02 -101.65
N LYS A 492 46.87 -48.96 -101.90
CA LYS A 492 47.87 -48.63 -100.88
C LYS A 492 47.73 -47.20 -100.34
N LEU A 493 47.34 -46.25 -101.20
CA LEU A 493 47.05 -44.88 -100.78
C LEU A 493 45.75 -44.81 -99.97
N ARG A 494 44.71 -45.57 -100.34
CA ARG A 494 43.44 -45.66 -99.59
C ARG A 494 43.64 -46.26 -98.19
N SER A 495 44.36 -47.39 -98.08
CA SER A 495 44.65 -47.98 -96.76
C SER A 495 45.51 -47.05 -95.90
N ARG A 496 46.46 -46.30 -96.51
CA ARG A 496 47.24 -45.30 -95.78
C ARG A 496 46.42 -44.07 -95.35
N ILE A 497 45.44 -43.63 -96.12
CA ILE A 497 44.48 -42.60 -95.69
C ILE A 497 43.69 -43.12 -94.48
N GLN A 498 43.15 -44.34 -94.57
CA GLN A 498 42.39 -44.96 -93.49
C GLN A 498 43.23 -45.17 -92.21
N GLU A 499 44.53 -45.50 -92.32
CA GLU A 499 45.45 -45.49 -91.18
C GLU A 499 45.59 -44.11 -90.53
N LEU A 500 45.67 -43.05 -91.34
CA LEU A 500 45.86 -41.68 -90.86
C LEU A 500 44.58 -41.13 -90.22
N GLU A 501 43.41 -41.44 -90.77
CA GLU A 501 42.10 -41.15 -90.17
C GLU A 501 41.94 -41.84 -88.81
N ASN A 502 42.27 -43.14 -88.72
CA ASN A 502 42.27 -43.87 -87.44
C ASN A 502 43.24 -43.26 -86.41
N LYS A 503 44.44 -42.83 -86.84
CA LYS A 503 45.42 -42.15 -85.97
C LYS A 503 44.92 -40.77 -85.52
N LEU A 504 44.26 -40.02 -86.41
CA LEU A 504 43.65 -38.72 -86.11
C LEU A 504 42.53 -38.88 -85.06
N ASP A 505 41.67 -39.87 -85.21
CA ASP A 505 40.55 -40.09 -84.27
C ASP A 505 41.00 -40.66 -82.93
N LEU A 506 42.09 -41.46 -82.88
CA LEU A 506 42.75 -41.82 -81.63
C LEU A 506 43.36 -40.59 -80.93
N ALA A 507 43.99 -39.69 -81.70
CA ALA A 507 44.53 -38.44 -81.15
C ALA A 507 43.43 -37.49 -80.63
N LYS A 508 42.31 -37.34 -81.35
CA LYS A 508 41.12 -36.59 -80.89
C LYS A 508 40.56 -37.18 -79.59
N LYS A 509 40.43 -38.51 -79.49
CA LYS A 509 39.95 -39.19 -78.28
C LYS A 509 40.88 -38.94 -77.10
N ALA A 510 42.20 -39.07 -77.30
CA ALA A 510 43.20 -38.77 -76.27
C ALA A 510 43.15 -37.31 -75.80
N ALA A 511 43.04 -36.34 -76.73
CA ALA A 511 42.89 -34.93 -76.40
C ALA A 511 41.61 -34.65 -75.59
N ASN A 512 40.48 -35.26 -75.99
CA ASN A 512 39.21 -35.11 -75.27
C ASN A 512 39.28 -35.70 -73.85
N THR A 513 39.92 -36.85 -73.65
CA THR A 513 40.13 -37.40 -72.29
C THR A 513 41.06 -36.53 -71.44
N LEU A 514 42.08 -35.92 -72.05
CA LEU A 514 43.00 -35.01 -71.34
C LEU A 514 42.28 -33.72 -70.92
N HIS A 515 41.45 -33.14 -71.80
CA HIS A 515 40.58 -32.01 -71.46
C HIS A 515 39.56 -32.34 -70.37
N GLN A 516 38.98 -33.55 -70.37
CA GLN A 516 38.06 -33.99 -69.30
C GLN A 516 38.80 -34.13 -67.96
N ASN A 517 39.97 -34.76 -67.94
CA ASN A 517 40.78 -34.89 -66.73
C ASN A 517 41.20 -33.51 -66.19
N HIS A 518 41.73 -32.63 -67.04
CA HIS A 518 42.13 -31.29 -66.63
C HIS A 518 40.94 -30.45 -66.12
N ARG A 519 39.75 -30.62 -66.70
CA ARG A 519 38.52 -30.01 -66.17
C ARG A 519 38.19 -30.52 -64.76
N LEU A 520 38.28 -31.83 -64.52
CA LEU A 520 38.03 -32.42 -63.20
C LEU A 520 39.07 -31.97 -62.16
N GLU A 521 40.34 -31.85 -62.54
CA GLU A 521 41.39 -31.27 -61.69
C GLU A 521 41.09 -29.80 -61.34
N MET A 522 40.66 -29.00 -62.32
CA MET A 522 40.27 -27.59 -62.10
C MET A 522 39.01 -27.44 -61.23
N GLU A 523 38.04 -28.37 -61.34
CA GLU A 523 36.87 -28.42 -60.47
C GLU A 523 37.24 -28.86 -59.03
N GLN A 524 38.17 -29.82 -58.87
CA GLN A 524 38.70 -30.22 -57.57
C GLN A 524 39.53 -29.12 -56.89
N LEU A 525 40.42 -28.44 -57.63
CA LEU A 525 41.21 -27.31 -57.11
C LEU A 525 40.34 -26.13 -56.70
N LYS A 526 39.24 -25.86 -57.43
CA LYS A 526 38.22 -24.89 -57.00
C LYS A 526 37.55 -25.30 -55.69
N ALA A 527 37.09 -26.55 -55.57
CA ALA A 527 36.48 -27.04 -54.34
C ALA A 527 37.44 -27.00 -53.12
N GLN A 528 38.74 -27.23 -53.33
CA GLN A 528 39.77 -27.07 -52.30
C GLN A 528 39.98 -25.60 -51.92
N LEU A 529 40.00 -24.68 -52.90
CA LEU A 529 40.10 -23.24 -52.65
C LEU A 529 38.85 -22.69 -51.92
N GLU A 530 37.66 -23.14 -52.30
CA GLU A 530 36.40 -22.75 -51.68
C GLU A 530 36.31 -23.24 -50.22
N SER A 531 36.64 -24.51 -49.95
CA SER A 531 36.68 -25.04 -48.58
C SER A 531 37.73 -24.35 -47.71
N SER A 532 38.93 -24.06 -48.25
CA SER A 532 39.97 -23.29 -47.55
C SER A 532 39.57 -21.84 -47.22
N ASN A 533 38.61 -21.24 -47.95
CA ASN A 533 38.10 -19.91 -47.66
C ASN A 533 36.94 -19.91 -46.65
N VAL A 534 36.18 -21.01 -46.56
CA VAL A 534 35.05 -21.14 -45.62
C VAL A 534 35.53 -21.25 -44.17
N GLU A 535 36.66 -21.91 -43.91
CA GLU A 535 37.17 -22.10 -42.54
C GLU A 535 37.52 -20.80 -41.80
N PRO A 536 38.32 -19.85 -42.34
CA PRO A 536 38.58 -18.58 -41.66
C PRO A 536 37.30 -17.73 -41.48
N LEU A 537 36.35 -17.78 -42.43
CA LEU A 537 35.05 -17.12 -42.31
C LEU A 537 34.18 -17.73 -41.21
N LEU A 538 34.28 -19.04 -40.95
CA LEU A 538 33.62 -19.70 -39.81
C LEU A 538 34.28 -19.35 -38.48
N VAL A 539 35.60 -19.19 -38.43
CA VAL A 539 36.31 -18.69 -37.24
C VAL A 539 35.94 -17.25 -36.95
N GLN A 540 35.96 -16.37 -37.96
CA GLN A 540 35.54 -14.97 -37.82
C GLN A 540 34.09 -14.87 -37.33
N ARG A 541 33.15 -15.58 -37.95
CA ARG A 541 31.73 -15.63 -37.49
C ARG A 541 31.54 -16.20 -36.07
N LYS A 542 32.46 -17.04 -35.57
CA LYS A 542 32.45 -17.47 -34.16
C LYS A 542 32.95 -16.36 -33.24
N LEU A 543 34.02 -15.66 -33.64
CA LEU A 543 34.59 -14.53 -32.91
C LEU A 543 33.59 -13.37 -32.84
N ASP A 544 32.97 -12.99 -33.96
CA ASP A 544 31.94 -11.95 -34.05
C ASP A 544 30.74 -12.26 -33.14
N LYS A 545 30.35 -13.54 -33.03
CA LYS A 545 29.30 -13.98 -32.10
C LYS A 545 29.74 -13.86 -30.65
N GLN A 546 30.98 -14.23 -30.31
CA GLN A 546 31.51 -14.05 -28.95
C GLN A 546 31.62 -12.57 -28.58
N VAL A 547 32.07 -11.71 -29.49
CA VAL A 547 32.10 -10.24 -29.30
C VAL A 547 30.69 -9.69 -29.13
N SER A 548 29.71 -10.15 -29.91
CA SER A 548 28.31 -9.73 -29.78
C SER A 548 27.70 -10.15 -28.43
N ILE A 549 27.99 -11.37 -27.96
CA ILE A 549 27.57 -11.86 -26.63
C ILE A 549 28.23 -11.04 -25.51
N LEU A 550 29.55 -10.83 -25.57
CA LEU A 550 30.29 -10.04 -24.58
C LEU A 550 29.84 -8.56 -24.55
N ASN A 551 29.44 -8.00 -25.70
CA ASN A 551 28.84 -6.67 -25.77
C ASN A 551 27.46 -6.64 -25.11
N LEU A 552 26.60 -7.64 -25.34
CA LEU A 552 25.30 -7.77 -24.66
C LEU A 552 25.45 -7.95 -23.15
N GLU A 553 26.43 -8.75 -22.71
CA GLU A 553 26.78 -8.90 -21.30
C GLU A 553 27.24 -7.55 -20.70
N LEU A 554 28.14 -6.82 -21.38
CA LEU A 554 28.59 -5.49 -20.95
C LEU A 554 27.46 -4.45 -20.90
N GLU A 555 26.55 -4.43 -21.88
CA GLU A 555 25.40 -3.53 -21.88
C GLU A 555 24.42 -3.90 -20.75
N SER A 556 24.17 -5.18 -20.48
CA SER A 556 23.34 -5.61 -19.35
C SER A 556 23.97 -5.28 -17.98
N LEU A 557 25.31 -5.34 -17.87
CA LEU A 557 26.06 -4.93 -16.69
C LEU A 557 26.03 -3.40 -16.50
N ARG A 558 26.04 -2.62 -17.58
CA ARG A 558 25.81 -1.17 -17.53
C ARG A 558 24.39 -0.87 -17.08
N GLU A 559 23.36 -1.41 -17.75
CA GLU A 559 21.97 -1.17 -17.37
C GLU A 559 21.67 -1.53 -15.90
N THR A 560 22.22 -2.65 -15.39
CA THR A 560 22.03 -3.04 -13.99
C THR A 560 22.75 -2.09 -13.02
N LYS A 561 23.94 -1.58 -13.38
CA LYS A 561 24.66 -0.57 -12.59
C LYS A 561 23.99 0.80 -12.65
N ASP A 562 23.49 1.23 -13.79
CA ASP A 562 22.76 2.49 -13.95
C ASP A 562 21.42 2.46 -13.18
N ARG A 563 20.73 1.30 -13.16
CA ARG A 563 19.57 1.05 -12.30
C ARG A 563 19.94 1.11 -10.81
N GLU A 564 21.05 0.49 -10.40
CA GLU A 564 21.55 0.53 -9.02
C GLU A 564 21.91 1.96 -8.58
N ILE A 565 22.63 2.71 -9.42
CA ILE A 565 22.94 4.14 -9.21
C ILE A 565 21.65 4.95 -9.08
N SER A 566 20.69 4.78 -10.01
CA SER A 566 19.40 5.49 -9.97
C SER A 566 18.60 5.21 -8.69
N LEU A 567 18.65 3.97 -8.18
CA LEU A 567 18.02 3.58 -6.91
C LEU A 567 18.73 4.21 -5.71
N LEU A 568 20.07 4.22 -5.70
CA LEU A 568 20.87 4.86 -4.65
C LEU A 568 20.70 6.38 -4.64
N GLU A 569 20.66 7.04 -5.81
CA GLU A 569 20.36 8.46 -5.94
C GLU A 569 18.96 8.81 -5.44
N ASN A 570 17.93 8.03 -5.81
CA ASN A 570 16.59 8.21 -5.27
C ASN A 570 16.57 8.00 -3.74
N LYS A 571 17.28 7.01 -3.21
CA LYS A 571 17.38 6.79 -1.76
C LYS A 571 18.08 7.96 -1.04
N ILE A 572 19.16 8.50 -1.61
CA ILE A 572 19.84 9.70 -1.10
C ILE A 572 18.92 10.93 -1.18
N ARG A 573 18.11 11.07 -2.24
CA ARG A 573 17.15 12.17 -2.39
C ARG A 573 16.03 12.08 -1.35
N LEU A 574 15.46 10.89 -1.12
CA LEU A 574 14.46 10.65 -0.08
C LEU A 574 15.03 10.90 1.32
N LEU A 575 16.24 10.42 1.63
CA LEU A 575 16.90 10.69 2.92
C LEU A 575 17.25 12.17 3.14
N LYS A 576 17.46 12.95 2.06
CA LYS A 576 17.58 14.41 2.16
C LYS A 576 16.24 15.06 2.47
N GLN A 577 15.17 14.67 1.78
CA GLN A 577 13.82 15.17 2.05
C GLN A 577 13.36 14.83 3.48
N GLU A 578 13.62 13.61 3.96
CA GLU A 578 13.33 13.19 5.33
C GLU A 578 14.12 14.03 6.37
N ASN A 579 15.39 14.32 6.12
CA ASN A 579 16.17 15.23 6.98
C ASN A 579 15.67 16.69 6.92
N GLU A 580 15.25 17.18 5.74
CA GLU A 580 14.67 18.51 5.60
C GLU A 580 13.31 18.63 6.32
N GLU A 581 12.47 17.60 6.25
CA GLU A 581 11.20 17.51 6.99
C GLU A 581 11.43 17.40 8.50
N LEU A 582 12.39 16.59 8.95
CA LEU A 582 12.76 16.47 10.37
C LEU A 582 13.36 17.77 10.91
N SER A 583 14.18 18.49 10.13
CA SER A 583 14.69 19.82 10.51
C SER A 583 13.54 20.82 10.62
N GLN A 584 12.70 20.93 9.60
CA GLN A 584 11.52 21.82 9.63
C GLN A 584 10.56 21.50 10.78
N HIS A 585 10.42 20.22 11.14
CA HIS A 585 9.63 19.81 12.30
C HIS A 585 10.31 20.21 13.62
N SER A 586 11.63 20.08 13.73
CA SER A 586 12.42 20.54 14.88
C SER A 586 12.32 22.06 15.06
N ASP A 587 12.54 22.83 13.97
CA ASP A 587 12.43 24.29 13.94
C ASP A 587 11.00 24.76 14.29
N SER A 588 9.98 24.05 13.78
CA SER A 588 8.57 24.31 14.10
C SER A 588 8.24 24.02 15.56
N GLN A 589 8.76 22.92 16.12
CA GLN A 589 8.61 22.61 17.54
C GLN A 589 9.33 23.65 18.41
N ALA A 590 10.59 23.97 18.11
CA ALA A 590 11.38 24.97 18.82
C ALA A 590 10.70 26.35 18.78
N GLY A 591 10.24 26.80 17.61
CA GLY A 591 9.47 28.03 17.46
C GLY A 591 8.08 28.00 18.12
N SER A 592 7.53 26.82 18.44
CA SER A 592 6.32 26.69 19.27
C SER A 592 6.63 26.74 20.76
N LEU A 593 7.75 26.14 21.20
CA LEU A 593 8.23 26.17 22.57
C LEU A 593 8.70 27.57 22.97
N GLN A 594 9.39 28.28 22.07
CA GLN A 594 9.79 29.67 22.26
C GLN A 594 8.59 30.62 22.36
N ARG A 595 7.52 30.39 21.58
CA ARG A 595 6.25 31.13 21.74
C ARG A 595 5.59 30.85 23.09
N LYS A 596 5.47 29.59 23.50
CA LYS A 596 4.96 29.22 24.84
C LYS A 596 5.81 29.80 25.97
N ALA A 597 7.13 29.85 25.82
CA ALA A 597 8.03 30.47 26.79
C ALA A 597 7.82 31.99 26.88
N LEU A 598 7.63 32.68 25.77
CA LEU A 598 7.29 34.12 25.73
C LEU A 598 5.87 34.40 26.29
N GLU A 599 4.91 33.50 26.06
CA GLU A 599 3.58 33.56 26.67
C GLU A 599 3.66 33.38 28.19
N LYS A 600 4.41 32.39 28.67
CA LYS A 600 4.64 32.20 30.12
C LYS A 600 5.47 33.31 30.77
N GLN A 601 6.42 33.91 30.06
CA GLN A 601 7.10 35.11 30.56
C GLN A 601 6.12 36.27 30.74
N LYS A 602 5.22 36.52 29.77
CA LYS A 602 4.17 37.54 29.90
C LYS A 602 3.20 37.25 31.05
N GLU A 603 2.79 35.99 31.24
CA GLU A 603 1.98 35.60 32.41
C GLU A 603 2.71 35.88 33.74
N ILE A 604 4.02 35.61 33.80
CA ILE A 604 4.85 35.93 34.97
C ILE A 604 4.95 37.45 35.17
N ASP A 605 5.20 38.22 34.11
CA ASP A 605 5.30 39.68 34.16
C ASP A 605 3.97 40.32 34.61
N GLU A 606 2.83 39.83 34.11
CA GLU A 606 1.48 40.22 34.57
C GLU A 606 1.23 39.86 36.03
N LEU A 607 1.66 38.67 36.49
CA LEU A 607 1.52 38.27 37.89
C LEU A 607 2.40 39.11 38.82
N VAL A 608 3.64 39.42 38.40
CA VAL A 608 4.54 40.34 39.11
C VAL A 608 3.92 41.74 39.20
N GLN A 609 3.33 42.26 38.11
CA GLN A 609 2.63 43.54 38.12
C GLN A 609 1.46 43.51 39.12
N ARG A 610 0.57 42.52 39.05
CA ARG A 610 -0.56 42.36 39.98
C ARG A 610 -0.10 42.21 41.44
N CYS A 611 1.00 41.51 41.71
CA CYS A 611 1.59 41.44 43.04
C CYS A 611 2.14 42.80 43.52
N SER A 612 2.67 43.63 42.62
CA SER A 612 3.07 45.00 42.95
C SER A 612 1.86 45.90 43.20
N ASP A 613 0.80 45.78 42.40
CA ASP A 613 -0.45 46.55 42.54
C ASP A 613 -1.14 46.21 43.87
N LEU A 614 -1.28 44.93 44.20
CA LEU A 614 -1.81 44.46 45.49
C LEU A 614 -0.93 44.87 46.68
N SER A 615 0.38 44.99 46.50
CA SER A 615 1.28 45.50 47.53
C SER A 615 1.11 47.00 47.76
N MET A 616 0.89 47.77 46.69
CA MET A 616 0.56 49.20 46.74
C MET A 616 -0.84 49.44 47.33
N GLU A 617 -1.82 48.60 46.98
CA GLU A 617 -3.16 48.63 47.57
C GLU A 617 -3.12 48.29 49.07
N LYS A 618 -2.41 47.23 49.47
CA LYS A 618 -2.19 46.90 50.89
C LYS A 618 -1.53 48.05 51.65
N LEU A 619 -0.55 48.72 51.07
CA LEU A 619 0.13 49.87 51.67
C LEU A 619 -0.81 51.10 51.74
N ARG A 620 -1.69 51.29 50.76
CA ARG A 620 -2.76 52.31 50.79
C ARG A 620 -3.80 52.01 51.89
N LEU A 621 -4.35 50.80 51.92
CA LEU A 621 -5.31 50.35 52.93
C LEU A 621 -4.71 50.43 54.35
N SER A 622 -3.41 50.16 54.51
CA SER A 622 -2.72 50.35 55.79
C SER A 622 -2.62 51.83 56.22
N LYS A 623 -2.56 52.78 55.28
CA LYS A 623 -2.62 54.22 55.58
C LYS A 623 -4.04 54.67 55.91
N GLU A 624 -5.02 54.22 55.13
CA GLU A 624 -6.45 54.49 55.37
C GLU A 624 -6.90 53.92 56.73
N LEU A 625 -6.46 52.71 57.10
CA LEU A 625 -6.69 52.13 58.43
C LEU A 625 -6.09 52.98 59.56
N GLY A 626 -4.86 53.50 59.37
CA GLY A 626 -4.23 54.42 60.32
C GLY A 626 -5.02 55.71 60.50
N GLN A 627 -5.44 56.34 59.41
CA GLN A 627 -6.30 57.54 59.44
C GLN A 627 -7.66 57.27 60.09
N VAL A 628 -8.26 56.10 59.87
CA VAL A 628 -9.49 55.69 60.53
C VAL A 628 -9.27 55.55 62.04
N GLN A 629 -8.18 54.92 62.48
CA GLN A 629 -7.81 54.78 63.90
C GLN A 629 -7.55 56.14 64.57
N GLU A 630 -6.84 57.05 63.91
CA GLU A 630 -6.66 58.43 64.39
C GLU A 630 -8.02 59.14 64.53
N SER A 631 -8.89 59.04 63.52
CA SER A 631 -10.26 59.59 63.58
C SER A 631 -11.12 58.96 64.67
N GLU A 632 -10.89 57.69 65.01
CA GLU A 632 -11.60 56.98 66.09
C GLU A 632 -11.10 57.44 67.46
N VAL A 633 -9.79 57.68 67.61
CA VAL A 633 -9.20 58.30 68.82
C VAL A 633 -9.71 59.72 69.01
N ASP A 634 -9.83 60.52 67.95
CA ASP A 634 -10.40 61.86 68.03
C ASP A 634 -11.91 61.85 68.30
N LYS A 635 -12.68 60.95 67.68
CA LYS A 635 -14.09 60.72 68.05
C LYS A 635 -14.23 60.26 69.51
N LYS A 636 -13.32 59.44 70.05
CA LYS A 636 -13.29 59.07 71.48
C LYS A 636 -12.96 60.27 72.38
N ARG A 637 -12.04 61.15 71.97
CA ARG A 637 -11.76 62.43 72.65
C ARG A 637 -12.97 63.36 72.62
N GLU A 638 -13.70 63.45 71.51
CA GLU A 638 -14.92 64.25 71.40
C GLU A 638 -16.08 63.64 72.21
N LEU A 639 -16.29 62.34 72.16
CA LEU A 639 -17.25 61.64 73.01
C LEU A 639 -16.93 61.82 74.50
N SER A 640 -15.65 61.84 74.89
CA SER A 640 -15.23 62.16 76.26
C SER A 640 -15.59 63.61 76.65
N LYS A 641 -15.31 64.60 75.78
CA LYS A 641 -15.72 66.01 75.97
C LYS A 641 -17.25 66.17 76.01
N LEU A 642 -17.98 65.41 75.21
CA LEU A 642 -19.45 65.41 75.19
C LEU A 642 -20.02 64.72 76.42
N ALA A 643 -19.40 63.65 76.91
CA ALA A 643 -19.78 62.97 78.15
C ALA A 643 -19.56 63.88 79.36
N SER A 644 -18.41 64.56 79.47
CA SER A 644 -18.18 65.52 80.57
C SER A 644 -19.09 66.75 80.47
N ARG A 645 -19.43 67.19 79.26
CA ARG A 645 -20.42 68.26 79.03
C ARG A 645 -21.85 67.81 79.35
N LEU A 646 -22.20 66.56 79.05
CA LEU A 646 -23.49 65.96 79.42
C LEU A 646 -23.57 65.80 80.94
N GLU A 647 -22.52 65.28 81.59
CA GLU A 647 -22.43 65.18 83.05
C GLU A 647 -22.58 66.56 83.73
N TYR A 648 -21.94 67.60 83.17
CA TYR A 648 -22.15 68.98 83.60
C TYR A 648 -23.62 69.42 83.41
N VAL A 649 -24.22 69.20 82.24
CA VAL A 649 -25.63 69.54 81.98
C VAL A 649 -26.59 68.72 82.85
N THR A 650 -26.27 67.47 83.19
CA THR A 650 -27.04 66.65 84.13
C THR A 650 -26.90 67.15 85.56
N LYS A 651 -25.70 67.58 85.99
CA LYS A 651 -25.51 68.25 87.29
C LYS A 651 -26.28 69.57 87.37
N GLU A 652 -26.25 70.39 86.32
CA GLU A 652 -27.09 71.60 86.24
C GLU A 652 -28.59 71.26 86.17
N PHE A 653 -29.00 70.19 85.49
CA PHE A 653 -30.40 69.76 85.44
C PHE A 653 -30.89 69.19 86.79
N VAL A 654 -30.02 68.52 87.55
CA VAL A 654 -30.29 68.10 88.94
C VAL A 654 -30.45 69.33 89.83
N LYS A 655 -29.54 70.31 89.77
CA LYS A 655 -29.73 71.61 90.45
C LYS A 655 -31.04 72.29 90.04
N TYR A 656 -31.38 72.29 88.74
CA TYR A 656 -32.65 72.85 88.24
C TYR A 656 -33.89 72.07 88.69
N ARG A 657 -33.75 70.78 89.03
CA ARG A 657 -34.82 69.97 89.61
C ARG A 657 -34.95 70.18 91.12
N GLU A 658 -33.83 70.40 91.81
CA GLU A 658 -33.78 70.77 93.23
C GLU A 658 -34.34 72.19 93.44
N LEU A 659 -33.96 73.14 92.59
CA LEU A 659 -34.58 74.47 92.47
C LEU A 659 -36.02 74.42 91.91
N GLY A 660 -36.36 73.34 91.21
CA GLY A 660 -37.69 73.10 90.63
C GLY A 660 -38.76 72.70 91.66
N SER A 661 -38.45 72.74 92.95
CA SER A 661 -39.42 72.57 94.04
C SER A 661 -40.12 73.87 94.46
N ASP A 662 -39.68 75.05 93.96
CA ASP A 662 -40.20 76.35 94.40
C ASP A 662 -40.64 77.27 93.23
N SER A 663 -41.85 77.80 93.38
CA SER A 663 -42.48 78.93 92.64
C SER A 663 -42.88 78.75 91.16
N ASP A 664 -44.12 79.17 90.89
CA ASP A 664 -44.76 79.24 89.58
C ASP A 664 -44.30 80.45 88.73
N SER A 665 -44.95 80.65 87.57
CA SER A 665 -44.90 81.82 86.68
C SER A 665 -43.79 81.85 85.62
N HIS A 666 -42.60 81.28 85.86
CA HIS A 666 -41.49 81.41 84.90
C HIS A 666 -41.56 80.49 83.65
N ASN A 667 -42.42 79.47 83.64
CA ASN A 667 -42.47 78.43 82.60
C ASN A 667 -42.90 78.91 81.19
N SER A 668 -43.77 79.92 81.08
CA SER A 668 -44.28 80.36 79.75
C SER A 668 -43.17 80.91 78.84
N LYS A 669 -42.19 81.62 79.42
CA LYS A 669 -41.02 82.17 78.71
C LYS A 669 -39.99 81.10 78.32
N LEU A 670 -40.00 79.92 78.93
CA LEU A 670 -39.22 78.78 78.43
C LEU A 670 -39.93 78.09 77.25
N SER A 671 -41.25 77.92 77.32
CA SER A 671 -42.03 77.24 76.26
C SER A 671 -41.80 77.87 74.87
N ILE A 672 -41.86 79.20 74.78
CA ILE A 672 -41.64 79.96 73.52
C ILE A 672 -40.24 79.68 72.94
N LYS A 673 -39.19 79.62 73.79
CA LYS A 673 -37.82 79.30 73.35
C LYS A 673 -37.65 77.85 72.88
N TRP A 674 -38.52 76.93 73.32
CA TRP A 674 -38.57 75.57 72.81
C TRP A 674 -39.30 75.48 71.47
N GLU A 675 -40.35 76.28 71.23
CA GLU A 675 -40.92 76.42 69.88
C GLU A 675 -39.91 76.97 68.87
N GLU A 676 -39.13 78.00 69.23
CA GLU A 676 -38.08 78.56 68.35
C GLU A 676 -37.00 77.50 68.02
N LYS A 677 -36.58 76.71 69.02
CA LYS A 677 -35.70 75.54 68.80
C LYS A 677 -36.34 74.50 67.88
N TYR A 678 -37.64 74.22 68.02
CA TYR A 678 -38.32 73.25 67.17
C TYR A 678 -38.47 73.75 65.73
N ARG A 679 -38.79 75.03 65.53
CA ARG A 679 -38.84 75.67 64.20
C ARG A 679 -37.47 75.68 63.53
N THR A 680 -36.40 76.06 64.24
CA THR A 680 -35.04 76.05 63.69
C THR A 680 -34.49 74.64 63.45
N MET A 681 -34.89 73.64 64.24
CA MET A 681 -34.60 72.22 63.96
C MET A 681 -35.34 71.72 62.71
N ARG A 682 -36.62 72.06 62.57
CA ARG A 682 -37.42 71.76 61.36
C ARG A 682 -36.85 72.43 60.11
N GLN A 683 -36.36 73.67 60.23
CA GLN A 683 -35.69 74.39 59.14
C GLN A 683 -34.45 73.60 58.66
N LYS A 684 -33.56 73.23 59.58
CA LYS A 684 -32.34 72.46 59.27
C LYS A 684 -32.65 71.11 58.62
N LEU A 685 -33.65 70.38 59.10
CA LEU A 685 -34.06 69.10 58.51
C LEU A 685 -34.64 69.25 57.10
N LEU A 686 -35.27 70.39 56.78
CA LEU A 686 -35.72 70.71 55.41
C LEU A 686 -34.54 71.10 54.50
N ASP A 687 -33.58 71.88 55.01
CA ASP A 687 -32.36 72.24 54.28
C ASP A 687 -31.49 71.01 53.99
N GLU A 688 -31.38 70.07 54.95
CA GLU A 688 -30.69 68.79 54.82
C GLU A 688 -31.39 67.84 53.82
N LEU A 689 -32.72 67.75 53.88
CA LEU A 689 -33.52 67.03 52.86
C LEU A 689 -33.29 67.60 51.46
N LYS A 690 -33.20 68.92 51.32
CA LYS A 690 -32.94 69.58 50.05
C LYS A 690 -31.53 69.25 49.53
N MET A 691 -30.50 69.32 50.38
CA MET A 691 -29.13 68.93 50.02
C MET A 691 -29.08 67.49 49.47
N LEU A 692 -29.79 66.55 50.10
CA LEU A 692 -29.87 65.15 49.64
C LEU A 692 -30.66 64.96 48.34
N GLN A 693 -31.61 65.86 48.03
CA GLN A 693 -32.29 65.89 46.73
C GLN A 693 -31.38 66.46 45.63
N ASP A 694 -30.65 67.55 45.91
CA ASP A 694 -29.69 68.15 44.99
C ASP A 694 -28.51 67.18 44.69
N GLU A 695 -28.07 66.39 45.69
CA GLU A 695 -27.08 65.31 45.50
C GLU A 695 -27.60 64.16 44.62
N ASN A 696 -28.83 63.69 44.83
CA ASN A 696 -29.44 62.68 43.95
C ASN A 696 -29.56 63.18 42.51
N LEU A 697 -29.98 64.43 42.29
CA LEU A 697 -30.03 65.04 40.95
C LEU A 697 -28.65 65.15 40.29
N ALA A 698 -27.58 65.36 41.08
CA ALA A 698 -26.21 65.33 40.58
C ALA A 698 -25.77 63.91 40.16
N LEU A 699 -26.15 62.88 40.94
CA LEU A 699 -25.88 61.48 40.62
C LEU A 699 -26.66 61.01 39.37
N GLU A 700 -27.94 61.38 39.23
CA GLU A 700 -28.73 61.08 38.04
C GLU A 700 -28.14 61.70 36.77
N LYS A 701 -27.70 62.96 36.83
CA LYS A 701 -26.99 63.61 35.70
C LYS A 701 -25.73 62.84 35.31
N ARG A 702 -24.89 62.46 36.28
CA ARG A 702 -23.68 61.66 36.05
C ARG A 702 -23.98 60.30 35.41
N MET A 703 -25.09 59.67 35.78
CA MET A 703 -25.58 58.41 35.23
C MET A 703 -26.22 58.53 33.83
N LEU A 704 -26.62 59.74 33.43
CA LEU A 704 -27.10 60.05 32.08
C LEU A 704 -25.95 60.44 31.15
N GLU A 705 -24.99 61.23 31.64
CA GLU A 705 -23.77 61.60 30.93
C GLU A 705 -22.93 60.36 30.56
N SER A 706 -22.78 59.40 31.49
CA SER A 706 -22.07 58.13 31.21
C SER A 706 -22.73 57.26 30.13
N LYS A 707 -24.03 57.47 29.84
CA LYS A 707 -24.76 56.74 28.79
C LYS A 707 -24.70 57.39 27.41
N GLN A 708 -24.21 58.63 27.27
CA GLN A 708 -24.15 59.31 25.97
C GLN A 708 -22.87 59.04 25.18
N HIS A 709 -21.83 58.47 25.80
CA HIS A 709 -20.56 58.20 25.11
C HIS A 709 -20.54 56.87 24.34
N ILE A 710 -21.40 56.76 23.31
CA ILE A 710 -21.30 55.72 22.26
C ILE A 710 -20.85 56.41 20.96
N PRO A 711 -19.62 56.21 20.47
CA PRO A 711 -19.11 56.92 19.30
C PRO A 711 -19.81 56.45 18.01
N ARG A 712 -20.60 57.35 17.40
CA ARG A 712 -21.14 57.17 16.04
C ARG A 712 -20.05 57.40 14.99
N SER A 713 -19.21 56.41 14.74
CA SER A 713 -18.38 56.34 13.53
C SER A 713 -19.10 55.56 12.44
N ALA A 714 -19.84 56.26 11.58
CA ALA A 714 -20.57 55.66 10.46
C ALA A 714 -19.63 55.36 9.26
N THR A 715 -18.73 54.41 9.41
CA THR A 715 -18.12 53.70 8.28
C THR A 715 -19.11 52.67 7.73
N PRO A 716 -19.14 52.39 6.41
CA PRO A 716 -19.85 51.22 5.90
C PRO A 716 -19.28 49.95 6.56
N ASP A 717 -20.14 48.98 6.81
CA ASP A 717 -19.86 47.85 7.69
C ASP A 717 -19.02 46.76 6.96
N LEU A 718 -17.75 47.08 6.66
CA LEU A 718 -16.79 46.18 6.00
C LEU A 718 -16.70 44.82 6.71
N GLY A 719 -16.82 44.82 8.04
CA GLY A 719 -16.89 43.61 8.85
C GLY A 719 -18.03 42.69 8.41
N ARG A 720 -19.23 43.21 8.13
CA ARG A 720 -20.35 42.39 7.61
C ARG A 720 -20.15 41.90 6.18
N LEU A 721 -19.51 42.68 5.31
CA LEU A 721 -19.23 42.25 3.93
C LEU A 721 -18.22 41.10 3.93
N SER A 722 -17.13 41.23 4.69
CA SER A 722 -16.17 40.14 4.90
C SER A 722 -16.83 38.92 5.56
N LEU A 723 -17.66 39.11 6.59
CA LEU A 723 -18.39 38.01 7.23
C LEU A 723 -19.38 37.31 6.27
N GLN A 724 -20.06 38.06 5.39
CA GLN A 724 -21.00 37.50 4.42
C GLN A 724 -20.28 36.74 3.31
N ASP A 725 -19.16 37.25 2.80
CA ASP A 725 -18.30 36.53 1.85
C ASP A 725 -17.68 35.27 2.48
N GLN A 726 -17.28 35.33 3.76
CA GLN A 726 -16.79 34.18 4.53
C GLN A 726 -17.88 33.14 4.77
N VAL A 727 -19.10 33.56 5.12
CA VAL A 727 -20.27 32.69 5.28
C VAL A 727 -20.66 32.04 3.95
N ASP A 728 -20.66 32.77 2.84
CA ASP A 728 -20.96 32.21 1.52
C ASP A 728 -19.83 31.32 1.00
N TYR A 729 -18.55 31.61 1.30
CA TYR A 729 -17.43 30.70 1.07
C TYR A 729 -17.63 29.37 1.80
N TYR A 730 -17.94 29.40 3.11
CA TYR A 730 -18.15 28.16 3.87
C TYR A 730 -19.41 27.41 3.44
N LYS A 731 -20.51 28.09 3.07
CA LYS A 731 -21.70 27.46 2.46
C LYS A 731 -21.38 26.79 1.13
N LEU A 732 -20.66 27.48 0.22
CA LEU A 732 -20.28 26.93 -1.08
C LEU A 732 -19.33 25.74 -0.91
N ARG A 733 -18.33 25.85 -0.04
CA ARG A 733 -17.40 24.77 0.30
C ARG A 733 -18.11 23.56 0.91
N TYR A 734 -19.01 23.78 1.88
CA TYR A 734 -19.82 22.71 2.48
C TYR A 734 -20.72 22.02 1.44
N ASN A 735 -21.41 22.80 0.60
CA ASN A 735 -22.25 22.24 -0.47
C ASN A 735 -21.41 21.45 -1.50
N HIS A 736 -20.21 21.93 -1.85
CA HIS A 736 -19.29 21.21 -2.72
C HIS A 736 -18.81 19.89 -2.09
N GLU A 737 -18.44 19.91 -0.81
CA GLU A 737 -18.03 18.74 -0.04
C GLU A 737 -19.17 17.71 0.09
N VAL A 738 -20.40 18.17 0.37
CA VAL A 738 -21.60 17.31 0.43
C VAL A 738 -21.93 16.72 -0.96
N VAL A 739 -21.77 17.47 -2.05
CA VAL A 739 -21.92 16.93 -3.40
C VAL A 739 -20.83 15.90 -3.69
N HIS A 740 -19.57 16.20 -3.39
CA HIS A 740 -18.45 15.28 -3.61
C HIS A 740 -18.61 13.96 -2.83
N ASN A 741 -19.02 14.02 -1.56
CA ASN A 741 -19.30 12.82 -0.76
C ASN A 741 -20.53 12.04 -1.25
N ASN A 742 -21.55 12.71 -1.80
CA ASN A 742 -22.67 12.03 -2.47
C ASN A 742 -22.23 11.38 -3.80
N ASP A 743 -21.39 12.04 -4.60
CA ASP A 743 -20.85 11.47 -5.84
C ASP A 743 -19.93 10.26 -5.54
N LEU A 744 -19.07 10.34 -4.51
CA LEU A 744 -18.30 9.19 -4.00
C LEU A 744 -19.23 8.04 -3.57
N LYS A 745 -20.32 8.34 -2.85
CA LYS A 745 -21.33 7.35 -2.43
C LYS A 745 -22.08 6.73 -3.62
N VAL A 746 -22.37 7.52 -4.67
CA VAL A 746 -22.99 7.04 -5.92
C VAL A 746 -22.01 6.22 -6.75
N MET A 747 -20.74 6.61 -6.86
CA MET A 747 -19.69 5.85 -7.54
C MET A 747 -19.41 4.53 -6.82
N ASN A 748 -19.28 4.54 -5.49
CA ASN A 748 -19.13 3.32 -4.69
C ASN A 748 -20.39 2.43 -4.79
N GLY A 749 -21.59 3.02 -4.79
CA GLY A 749 -22.85 2.31 -5.03
C GLY A 749 -22.97 1.72 -6.45
N TYR A 750 -22.42 2.39 -7.46
CA TYR A 750 -22.35 1.89 -8.83
C TYR A 750 -21.31 0.78 -8.97
N LEU A 751 -20.09 0.98 -8.44
CA LEU A 751 -19.04 -0.03 -8.39
C LEU A 751 -19.52 -1.31 -7.69
N ASN A 752 -20.23 -1.18 -6.56
CA ASN A 752 -20.87 -2.32 -5.90
C ASN A 752 -21.94 -3.01 -6.76
N ARG A 753 -22.71 -2.27 -7.60
CA ARG A 753 -23.63 -2.89 -8.57
C ARG A 753 -22.87 -3.60 -9.69
N VAL A 754 -21.79 -3.00 -10.20
CA VAL A 754 -20.93 -3.60 -11.24
C VAL A 754 -20.24 -4.86 -10.71
N LEU A 755 -19.66 -4.83 -9.51
CA LEU A 755 -19.06 -6.00 -8.86
C LEU A 755 -20.09 -7.09 -8.54
N ARG A 756 -21.31 -6.72 -8.12
CA ARG A 756 -22.43 -7.67 -7.97
C ARG A 756 -22.94 -8.19 -9.32
N ALA A 757 -22.81 -7.44 -10.40
CA ALA A 757 -23.19 -7.88 -11.75
C ALA A 757 -22.10 -8.78 -12.37
N SER A 758 -20.82 -8.43 -12.26
CA SER A 758 -19.70 -9.23 -12.76
C SER A 758 -19.56 -10.53 -11.97
N SER A 759 -19.68 -10.52 -10.63
CA SER A 759 -19.71 -11.76 -9.85
C SER A 759 -20.97 -12.61 -10.10
N ARG A 760 -22.09 -12.02 -10.52
CA ARG A 760 -23.25 -12.76 -11.04
C ARG A 760 -23.00 -13.33 -12.43
N HIS A 761 -22.34 -12.59 -13.32
CA HIS A 761 -21.92 -13.10 -14.63
C HIS A 761 -20.93 -14.25 -14.47
N VAL A 762 -19.82 -14.07 -13.75
CA VAL A 762 -18.86 -15.14 -13.44
C VAL A 762 -19.54 -16.36 -12.80
N ARG A 763 -20.52 -16.18 -11.90
CA ARG A 763 -21.30 -17.32 -11.38
C ARG A 763 -22.21 -17.96 -12.44
N LEU A 764 -22.87 -17.18 -13.28
CA LEU A 764 -23.67 -17.70 -14.40
C LEU A 764 -22.80 -18.37 -15.46
N ASP A 765 -21.58 -17.92 -15.67
CA ASP A 765 -20.62 -18.44 -16.65
C ASP A 765 -19.90 -19.68 -16.09
N ILE A 766 -19.65 -19.76 -14.78
CA ILE A 766 -19.30 -21.02 -14.08
C ILE A 766 -20.47 -22.01 -14.21
N ILE A 767 -21.70 -21.61 -13.90
CA ILE A 767 -22.89 -22.46 -14.04
C ILE A 767 -23.10 -22.88 -15.51
N LYS A 768 -22.79 -22.02 -16.50
CA LYS A 768 -22.76 -22.43 -17.91
C LYS A 768 -21.70 -23.49 -18.14
N LEU A 769 -20.45 -23.28 -17.74
CA LEU A 769 -19.37 -24.26 -17.92
C LEU A 769 -19.69 -25.60 -17.22
N GLU A 770 -20.33 -25.57 -16.05
CA GLU A 770 -20.84 -26.77 -15.34
C GLU A 770 -21.97 -27.49 -16.12
N ASN A 771 -22.79 -26.77 -16.88
CA ASN A 771 -23.86 -27.35 -17.71
C ASN A 771 -23.40 -27.72 -19.13
N GLU A 772 -22.51 -26.94 -19.74
CA GLU A 772 -21.88 -27.17 -21.05
C GLU A 772 -20.98 -28.43 -20.99
N ALA A 773 -20.33 -28.67 -19.84
CA ALA A 773 -19.65 -29.95 -19.54
C ALA A 773 -20.60 -31.18 -19.49
N LEU A 774 -21.92 -30.98 -19.60
CA LEU A 774 -22.94 -32.03 -19.64
C LEU A 774 -23.93 -31.90 -20.82
N ALA A 775 -23.81 -30.86 -21.66
CA ALA A 775 -24.72 -30.62 -22.77
C ALA A 775 -24.14 -29.70 -23.87
N ASP A 776 -23.52 -30.30 -24.89
CA ASP A 776 -23.49 -29.72 -26.24
C ASP A 776 -24.93 -29.64 -26.78
N ILE A 777 -25.52 -28.44 -26.96
CA ILE A 777 -26.58 -28.15 -27.97
C ILE A 777 -26.88 -26.63 -28.10
N TRP A 778 -26.35 -26.04 -29.18
CA TRP A 778 -26.96 -24.96 -30.02
C TRP A 778 -27.21 -23.52 -29.46
N PRO A 779 -27.37 -22.49 -30.33
CA PRO A 779 -26.66 -21.21 -30.12
C PRO A 779 -27.50 -19.90 -30.16
N ASP A 780 -26.77 -18.78 -30.23
CA ASP A 780 -27.11 -17.46 -30.78
C ASP A 780 -28.17 -16.55 -30.12
N PHE A 781 -27.73 -15.33 -29.76
CA PHE A 781 -28.57 -14.16 -29.50
C PHE A 781 -28.05 -12.90 -30.23
N PRO A 782 -28.46 -12.64 -31.48
CA PRO A 782 -28.00 -11.48 -32.25
C PRO A 782 -28.75 -10.19 -31.86
N TYR A 783 -28.30 -9.50 -30.81
CA TYR A 783 -28.93 -8.28 -30.29
C TYR A 783 -28.71 -7.00 -31.14
N ARG A 784 -29.05 -7.03 -32.44
CA ARG A 784 -29.05 -5.84 -33.33
C ARG A 784 -30.36 -5.04 -33.23
N GLY A 785 -30.65 -4.50 -32.05
CA GLY A 785 -31.77 -3.56 -31.85
C GLY A 785 -31.43 -2.15 -32.34
N ARG A 786 -32.18 -1.60 -33.31
CA ARG A 786 -32.09 -0.15 -33.63
C ARG A 786 -32.46 0.68 -32.39
N LEU A 787 -31.64 1.66 -32.05
CA LEU A 787 -31.91 2.58 -30.94
C LEU A 787 -33.23 3.33 -31.19
N ARG A 788 -34.21 3.14 -30.30
CA ARG A 788 -35.49 3.86 -30.36
C ARG A 788 -35.23 5.36 -30.11
N PHE A 789 -35.93 6.24 -30.82
CA PHE A 789 -35.76 7.70 -30.69
C PHE A 789 -35.86 8.19 -29.24
N LYS A 790 -36.75 7.62 -28.42
CA LYS A 790 -36.86 7.91 -26.98
C LYS A 790 -35.54 7.68 -26.21
N THR A 791 -34.76 6.67 -26.58
CA THR A 791 -33.44 6.40 -25.99
C THR A 791 -32.44 7.49 -26.37
N VAL A 792 -32.42 7.91 -27.64
CA VAL A 792 -31.55 9.00 -28.14
C VAL A 792 -31.94 10.34 -27.50
N ALA A 793 -33.23 10.65 -27.41
CA ALA A 793 -33.72 11.86 -26.74
C ALA A 793 -33.38 11.88 -25.24
N LEU A 794 -33.46 10.73 -24.54
CA LEU A 794 -33.02 10.63 -23.15
C LEU A 794 -31.50 10.76 -23.00
N MET A 795 -30.71 10.24 -23.94
CA MET A 795 -29.25 10.42 -23.98
C MET A 795 -28.87 11.89 -24.19
N VAL A 796 -29.53 12.60 -25.12
CA VAL A 796 -29.34 14.04 -25.36
C VAL A 796 -29.76 14.86 -24.13
N LEU A 797 -30.91 14.53 -23.51
CA LEU A 797 -31.34 15.18 -22.27
C LEU A 797 -30.35 14.94 -21.10
N ALA A 798 -29.76 13.75 -21.01
CA ALA A 798 -28.70 13.45 -20.06
C ALA A 798 -27.44 14.26 -20.36
N ALA A 799 -26.98 14.32 -21.62
CA ALA A 799 -25.82 15.11 -22.03
C ALA A 799 -25.99 16.62 -21.70
N VAL A 800 -27.17 17.20 -21.98
CA VAL A 800 -27.49 18.59 -21.61
C VAL A 800 -27.50 18.79 -20.08
N ARG A 801 -27.98 17.81 -19.31
CA ARG A 801 -27.91 17.84 -17.83
C ARG A 801 -26.47 17.75 -17.32
N PHE A 802 -25.64 16.86 -17.87
CA PHE A 802 -24.22 16.76 -17.55
C PHE A 802 -23.46 18.05 -17.90
N GLN A 803 -23.72 18.64 -19.07
CA GLN A 803 -23.11 19.91 -19.47
C GLN A 803 -23.48 21.05 -18.50
N ARG A 804 -24.77 21.16 -18.12
CA ARG A 804 -25.22 22.16 -17.13
C ARG A 804 -24.63 21.92 -15.73
N ALA A 805 -24.50 20.67 -15.30
CA ALA A 805 -23.87 20.32 -14.02
C ALA A 805 -22.36 20.61 -14.02
N ALA A 806 -21.63 20.21 -15.06
CA ALA A 806 -20.19 20.46 -15.21
C ALA A 806 -19.88 21.96 -15.32
N LEU A 807 -20.72 22.73 -16.02
CA LEU A 807 -20.66 24.19 -16.01
C LEU A 807 -20.89 24.71 -14.58
N LYS A 808 -21.97 24.33 -13.89
CA LYS A 808 -22.22 24.81 -12.52
C LYS A 808 -21.05 24.52 -11.59
N LEU A 809 -20.51 23.30 -11.60
CA LEU A 809 -19.34 22.92 -10.79
C LEU A 809 -18.12 23.79 -11.09
N ARG A 810 -17.87 24.14 -12.37
CA ARG A 810 -16.80 25.06 -12.75
C ARG A 810 -17.01 26.48 -12.20
N TRP A 811 -18.22 27.02 -12.31
CA TRP A 811 -18.57 28.35 -11.78
C TRP A 811 -18.52 28.38 -10.24
N ASP A 812 -19.04 27.35 -9.56
CA ASP A 812 -18.97 27.21 -8.10
C ASP A 812 -17.51 27.10 -7.63
N ALA A 813 -16.66 26.32 -8.30
CA ALA A 813 -15.23 26.22 -7.99
C ALA A 813 -14.46 27.53 -8.23
N GLN A 814 -14.76 28.26 -9.32
CA GLN A 814 -14.20 29.59 -9.56
C GLN A 814 -14.62 30.57 -8.46
N ARG A 815 -15.90 30.56 -8.03
CA ARG A 815 -16.38 31.40 -6.93
C ARG A 815 -15.75 31.03 -5.57
N ILE A 816 -15.54 29.75 -5.28
CA ILE A 816 -14.84 29.28 -4.07
C ILE A 816 -13.39 29.80 -4.05
N ASN A 817 -12.68 29.73 -5.17
CA ASN A 817 -11.30 30.21 -5.27
C ASN A 817 -11.22 31.74 -5.17
N TYR A 818 -12.12 32.47 -5.84
CA TYR A 818 -12.25 33.92 -5.74
C TYR A 818 -12.52 34.37 -4.30
N LEU A 819 -13.53 33.79 -3.63
CA LEU A 819 -13.84 34.14 -2.24
C LEU A 819 -12.68 33.78 -1.30
N ARG A 820 -12.02 32.64 -1.50
CA ARG A 820 -10.81 32.28 -0.74
C ARG A 820 -9.70 33.31 -0.89
N GLN A 821 -9.42 33.77 -2.11
CA GLN A 821 -8.41 34.81 -2.36
C GLN A 821 -8.81 36.15 -1.73
N LYS A 822 -10.09 36.54 -1.85
CA LYS A 822 -10.62 37.76 -1.25
C LYS A 822 -10.47 37.78 0.27
N ILE A 823 -10.86 36.69 0.94
CA ILE A 823 -10.77 36.51 2.41
C ILE A 823 -9.31 36.44 2.90
N VAL A 824 -8.38 35.92 2.09
CA VAL A 824 -6.96 35.78 2.47
C VAL A 824 -6.16 37.08 2.25
N LEU A 825 -6.65 38.01 1.43
CA LEU A 825 -5.93 39.22 1.03
C LEU A 825 -6.60 40.54 1.49
N ASP A 826 -7.83 40.50 2.01
CA ASP A 826 -8.70 41.67 2.27
C ASP A 826 -8.84 42.63 1.06
N GLN A 827 -8.72 42.09 -0.16
CA GLN A 827 -8.74 42.86 -1.40
C GLN A 827 -10.14 43.03 -1.98
N ASP A 828 -10.90 44.00 -1.45
CA ASP A 828 -12.20 44.45 -1.98
C ASP A 828 -12.14 45.08 -3.40
N ARG A 829 -10.95 45.22 -4.00
CA ARG A 829 -10.74 45.91 -5.28
C ARG A 829 -10.88 45.08 -6.55
N VAL A 830 -11.01 43.75 -6.44
CA VAL A 830 -11.22 42.88 -7.62
C VAL A 830 -12.70 42.53 -7.73
N THR A 831 -13.46 43.35 -8.47
CA THR A 831 -14.83 42.99 -8.87
C THR A 831 -14.82 41.94 -9.98
N TRP A 832 -15.91 41.17 -10.09
CA TRP A 832 -16.16 40.17 -11.14
C TRP A 832 -16.19 40.77 -12.56
#